data_AF-A0A928H918-F1
#
_entry.id   AF-A0A928H918-F1
#
_cell.length_a   1.000
_cell.length_b   1.000
_cell.length_c   1.000
_cell.angle_alpha   90.00
_cell.angle_beta   90.00
_cell.angle_gamma   90.00
#
_symmetry.space_group_name_H-M   'P 1'
#
loop_
_entity.id
_entity.type
_entity.pdbx_description
1 polymer ?
#
loop_
_entity_poly.entity_id
_entity_poly.type
_entity_poly.pdbx_seq_one_letter_code
_entity_poly.pdbx_strand_id
1 'polypeptide(L)'
;MKNPANAACAVVAMVLSCAVHAGKPIALMGFGTDVKTMKSDVTDQCRYESEVFVDKWVSPADYGRYSVLYFGEKLRGEAKGRNWREGDARAAAEKFIADGGTVIVAGRDAMTELFGKPDRKSPDALRDKVTFIPQSLGRMKVTYARANKPLSFADSAGNDILTDEGRRVAELQGRFMAAFGKAKDVGMMPELEKWDPVPLGEPGSLKYPSAFPKKPRFAKPAPRKEGLAVFDGAVRATVALGDAGESARGLAEELAWHLERMCGSKFDVVSGEPESGPALVYRKVKCPSGFARGNSAYFRIWREGDKVYLGGDGAGKSRATTYVLEALGCRYIWPGKNGKIIPKRNRIVLPEIAVEDAVPFAIRRMRLYGWDEFRDREGNRDFWRWHGMNDIKIMTTDRPGDSDGYQWGHYFEDFYPKYHKTKPHLFALQPDGTRKQRLGKRTERPTLCLSNQELVDITVKRKIDEFARNPSKKALSLCLPDGAPVSWCLCEGCRKLDPVNAPSGNVVIYFPKRGIQPYVSMTDRVFEFMNRVTERVAEPYPDKLLSTYAYSCYTKPPVRVKPHPNLLILSVAGNYANAANDRIVEENLAAWSSFGNKVMWRPNVHMGFRIHAPDNFARKMFSDISLLAENGIFGFDFDSMYNEWATKCFSYYMGAKAQFNPDRVDFDSLADDYCRAGFGAAAKPVRAFLDAVERFTTSAAEANAADVCRHMGWAERRRHQNRLLEHLDFDALEAFLSEARRAADGDDEVLGRIARLQFGMDLGRFSARKRLGRPSKPTAAEDEAHRRMIADYLARDPSAFRASQLGIK
;
A
#
# COMPACT_ATOMS: atom_id res chain seq x y z
N MET A 1 -4.99 23.62 18.57
CA MET A 1 -6.16 24.39 18.08
C MET A 1 -5.75 25.41 17.01
N LYS A 2 -5.31 24.97 15.82
CA LYS A 2 -4.90 25.90 14.72
C LYS A 2 -5.94 26.01 13.59
N ASN A 3 -7.09 25.35 13.73
CA ASN A 3 -8.20 25.41 12.78
C ASN A 3 -9.48 25.84 13.53
N PRO A 4 -10.05 27.03 13.24
CA PRO A 4 -11.21 27.57 13.95
C PRO A 4 -12.46 26.67 13.86
N ALA A 5 -12.62 25.95 12.75
CA ALA A 5 -13.75 25.03 12.56
C ALA A 5 -13.67 23.83 13.53
N ASN A 6 -12.46 23.36 13.84
CA ASN A 6 -12.26 22.26 14.78
C ASN A 6 -12.46 22.71 16.24
N ALA A 7 -12.20 23.98 16.57
CA ALA A 7 -12.39 24.52 17.91
C ALA A 7 -13.89 24.67 18.24
N ALA A 8 -14.71 25.17 17.32
CA ALA A 8 -16.16 25.26 17.50
C ALA A 8 -16.83 23.88 17.65
N CYS A 9 -16.45 22.91 16.80
CA CYS A 9 -16.92 21.52 16.93
C CYS A 9 -16.42 20.86 18.22
N ALA A 10 -15.20 21.17 18.67
CA ALA A 10 -14.68 20.68 19.95
C ALA A 10 -15.46 21.24 21.15
N VAL A 11 -15.89 22.50 21.11
CA VAL A 11 -16.72 23.09 22.17
C VAL A 11 -18.11 22.43 22.22
N VAL A 12 -18.77 22.21 21.08
CA VAL A 12 -20.08 21.52 21.03
C VAL A 12 -19.95 20.06 21.49
N ALA A 13 -18.92 19.35 21.04
CA ALA A 13 -18.64 17.98 21.48
C ALA A 13 -18.28 17.90 22.97
N MET A 14 -17.55 18.89 23.48
CA MET A 14 -17.21 19.00 24.90
C MET A 14 -18.47 19.25 25.73
N VAL A 15 -19.35 20.18 25.34
CA VAL A 15 -20.63 20.46 26.03
C VAL A 15 -21.52 19.22 26.11
N LEU A 16 -21.67 18.49 25.00
CA LEU A 16 -22.47 17.27 24.95
C LEU A 16 -21.82 16.13 25.74
N SER A 17 -20.49 16.03 25.73
CA SER A 17 -19.77 15.02 26.52
C SER A 17 -19.84 15.30 28.02
N CYS A 18 -19.71 16.55 28.45
CA CYS A 18 -19.80 16.96 29.85
C CYS A 18 -21.17 16.64 30.46
N ALA A 19 -22.24 16.98 29.74
CA ALA A 19 -23.59 16.78 30.26
C ALA A 19 -24.04 15.30 30.22
N VAL A 20 -23.54 14.50 29.27
CA VAL A 20 -23.72 13.03 29.32
C VAL A 20 -22.93 12.40 30.47
N HIS A 21 -21.71 12.87 30.76
CA HIS A 21 -20.91 12.36 31.89
C HIS A 21 -21.49 12.72 33.26
N ALA A 22 -22.21 13.85 33.35
CA ALA A 22 -22.93 14.24 34.56
C ALA A 22 -24.22 13.42 34.79
N GLY A 23 -24.54 12.43 33.94
CA GLY A 23 -25.73 11.60 34.05
C GLY A 23 -27.05 12.34 33.77
N LYS A 24 -26.99 13.54 33.16
CA LYS A 24 -28.17 14.36 32.90
C LYS A 24 -28.62 14.19 31.45
N PRO A 25 -29.91 13.90 31.18
CA PRO A 25 -30.41 13.82 29.81
C PRO A 25 -30.33 15.21 29.15
N ILE A 26 -29.87 15.25 27.89
CA ILE A 26 -29.73 16.50 27.11
C ILE A 26 -30.70 16.50 25.94
N ALA A 27 -31.40 17.61 25.74
CA ALA A 27 -32.21 17.87 24.56
C ALA A 27 -31.59 18.99 23.72
N LEU A 28 -31.28 18.72 22.45
CA LEU A 28 -30.86 19.71 21.46
C LEU A 28 -32.03 20.03 20.53
N MET A 29 -32.46 21.29 20.53
CA MET A 29 -33.50 21.81 19.63
C MET A 29 -32.88 22.74 18.60
N GLY A 30 -33.08 22.47 17.30
CA GLY A 30 -32.56 23.33 16.23
C GLY A 30 -33.10 23.00 14.84
N PHE A 31 -32.68 23.76 13.83
CA PHE A 31 -33.10 23.56 12.44
C PHE A 31 -32.26 22.49 11.74
N GLY A 32 -32.84 21.81 10.75
CA GLY A 32 -32.43 20.48 10.28
C GLY A 32 -31.01 20.41 9.70
N THR A 33 -30.46 21.51 9.19
CA THR A 33 -29.06 21.58 8.75
C THR A 33 -28.07 21.74 9.91
N ASP A 34 -28.45 22.49 10.95
CA ASP A 34 -27.65 22.67 12.16
C ASP A 34 -27.61 21.37 12.97
N VAL A 35 -28.77 20.71 13.13
CA VAL A 35 -28.92 19.43 13.84
C VAL A 35 -28.18 18.29 13.11
N LYS A 36 -28.27 18.20 11.78
CA LYS A 36 -27.52 17.19 10.99
C LYS A 36 -26.00 17.37 11.10
N THR A 37 -25.53 18.61 11.12
CA THR A 37 -24.09 18.92 11.24
C THR A 37 -23.57 18.54 12.62
N MET A 38 -24.30 18.88 13.68
CA MET A 38 -23.93 18.51 15.05
C MET A 38 -24.04 16.99 15.29
N LYS A 39 -25.03 16.32 14.69
CA LYS A 39 -25.18 14.86 14.75
C LYS A 39 -23.94 14.13 14.21
N SER A 40 -23.50 14.42 12.98
CA SER A 40 -22.34 13.72 12.40
C SER A 40 -21.12 13.83 13.32
N ASP A 41 -20.87 15.01 13.87
CA ASP A 41 -19.70 15.24 14.71
C ASP A 41 -19.80 14.55 16.09
N VAL A 42 -21.00 14.32 16.64
CA VAL A 42 -21.21 13.68 17.96
C VAL A 42 -21.34 12.17 17.84
N THR A 43 -22.16 11.68 16.92
CA THR A 43 -22.40 10.24 16.72
C THR A 43 -21.18 9.53 16.14
N ASP A 44 -20.48 10.16 15.19
CA ASP A 44 -19.31 9.53 14.55
C ASP A 44 -18.05 9.58 15.44
N GLN A 45 -18.00 10.49 16.43
CA GLN A 45 -16.79 10.70 17.25
C GLN A 45 -16.89 10.29 18.72
N CYS A 46 -18.10 10.24 19.33
CA CYS A 46 -18.25 10.07 20.79
C CYS A 46 -19.03 8.82 21.22
N ARG A 47 -19.67 8.09 20.29
CA ARG A 47 -20.30 6.77 20.51
C ARG A 47 -21.28 6.66 21.70
N TYR A 48 -22.21 7.61 21.84
CA TYR A 48 -23.33 7.50 22.77
C TYR A 48 -24.56 6.84 22.11
N GLU A 49 -25.48 6.26 22.90
CA GLU A 49 -26.81 5.89 22.41
C GLU A 49 -27.59 7.17 22.11
N SER A 50 -27.91 7.36 20.82
CA SER A 50 -28.66 8.53 20.35
C SER A 50 -29.64 8.11 19.28
N GLU A 51 -30.84 8.66 19.31
CA GLU A 51 -31.86 8.45 18.30
C GLU A 51 -32.33 9.82 17.77
N VAL A 52 -32.59 9.89 16.47
CA VAL A 52 -33.07 11.14 15.84
C VAL A 52 -34.54 10.98 15.54
N PHE A 53 -35.34 11.82 16.17
CA PHE A 53 -36.76 11.88 15.91
C PHE A 53 -37.01 13.03 14.95
N VAL A 54 -37.14 12.68 13.67
CA VAL A 54 -37.61 13.61 12.63
C VAL A 54 -39.12 13.43 12.56
N ASP A 55 -39.88 14.49 12.77
CA ASP A 55 -41.35 14.51 12.70
C ASP A 55 -42.08 13.58 13.70
N LYS A 56 -41.39 13.10 14.73
CA LYS A 56 -41.97 12.36 15.86
C LYS A 56 -41.45 12.93 17.17
N TRP A 57 -42.29 12.99 18.19
CA TRP A 57 -41.86 13.38 19.53
C TRP A 57 -41.78 12.16 20.43
N VAL A 58 -40.71 12.10 21.23
CA VAL A 58 -40.53 11.10 22.28
C VAL A 58 -41.36 11.52 23.48
N SER A 59 -42.17 10.61 24.03
CA SER A 59 -42.94 10.89 25.24
C SER A 59 -42.00 11.27 26.39
N PRO A 60 -42.38 12.19 27.30
CA PRO A 60 -41.50 12.59 28.40
C PRO A 60 -41.11 11.44 29.32
N ALA A 61 -41.95 10.43 29.41
CA ALA A 61 -41.67 9.20 30.14
C ALA A 61 -40.47 8.41 29.57
N ASP A 62 -40.14 8.63 28.29
CA ASP A 62 -39.06 7.94 27.58
C ASP A 62 -37.77 8.78 27.51
N TYR A 63 -37.76 10.00 28.02
CA TYR A 63 -36.58 10.89 27.98
C TYR A 63 -35.38 10.36 28.75
N GLY A 64 -35.61 9.64 29.85
CA GLY A 64 -34.55 8.98 30.61
C GLY A 64 -33.87 7.82 29.88
N ARG A 65 -34.41 7.37 28.72
CA ARG A 65 -33.81 6.28 27.91
C ARG A 65 -32.66 6.74 27.02
N TYR A 66 -32.50 8.05 26.80
CA TYR A 66 -31.54 8.57 25.81
C TYR A 66 -30.61 9.60 26.43
N SER A 67 -29.32 9.49 26.14
CA SER A 67 -28.31 10.44 26.65
C SER A 67 -28.35 11.78 25.91
N VAL A 68 -28.75 11.79 24.63
CA VAL A 68 -28.89 13.00 23.79
C VAL A 68 -30.10 12.87 22.86
N LEU A 69 -31.01 13.85 22.89
CA LEU A 69 -32.19 13.94 22.01
C LEU A 69 -32.02 15.09 21.00
N TYR A 70 -32.36 14.84 19.73
CA TYR A 70 -32.27 15.84 18.66
C TYR A 70 -33.66 16.12 18.06
N PHE A 71 -34.05 17.40 17.98
CA PHE A 71 -35.32 17.84 17.38
C PHE A 71 -35.08 18.72 16.13
N GLY A 72 -35.69 18.37 14.99
CA GLY A 72 -35.80 19.17 13.74
C GLY A 72 -36.50 18.35 12.63
N GLU A 73 -37.25 18.86 11.63
CA GLU A 73 -37.51 20.20 11.08
C GLU A 73 -38.69 20.14 10.05
N LYS A 74 -39.73 21.01 10.15
CA LYS A 74 -40.48 21.69 9.04
C LYS A 74 -41.63 22.53 9.60
N LEU A 75 -41.48 23.87 9.67
CA LEU A 75 -42.57 24.77 10.13
C LEU A 75 -43.20 25.64 9.06
N ARG A 76 -42.88 25.40 7.79
CA ARG A 76 -43.68 25.92 6.68
C ARG A 76 -43.81 24.86 5.60
N GLY A 77 -45.03 24.35 5.44
CA GLY A 77 -45.43 23.53 4.30
C GLY A 77 -45.61 22.04 4.60
N GLU A 78 -46.85 21.72 4.96
CA GLU A 78 -47.59 20.46 4.72
C GLU A 78 -46.82 19.14 4.88
N ALA A 79 -47.05 18.47 6.01
CA ALA A 79 -47.03 17.00 6.09
C ALA A 79 -48.12 16.53 7.09
N LYS A 80 -48.99 15.65 6.60
CA LYS A 80 -50.17 15.13 7.28
C LYS A 80 -49.77 14.21 8.45
N GLY A 81 -50.19 14.55 9.67
CA GLY A 81 -50.23 13.63 10.80
C GLY A 81 -49.76 14.23 12.13
N ARG A 82 -50.68 14.91 12.83
CA ARG A 82 -50.57 15.70 14.09
C ARG A 82 -50.14 17.15 13.89
N ASN A 83 -51.13 18.05 13.99
CA ASN A 83 -50.97 19.50 14.00
C ASN A 83 -50.42 19.93 15.37
N TRP A 84 -49.19 20.43 15.40
CA TRP A 84 -48.62 21.13 16.55
C TRP A 84 -49.26 22.52 16.69
N ARG A 85 -49.54 22.96 17.92
CA ARG A 85 -49.97 24.34 18.21
C ARG A 85 -48.77 25.16 18.69
N GLU A 86 -48.80 26.46 18.41
CA GLU A 86 -47.82 27.42 18.94
C GLU A 86 -47.76 27.30 20.47
N GLY A 87 -46.58 26.96 21.03
CA GLY A 87 -46.38 26.75 22.48
C GLY A 87 -46.07 25.31 22.92
N ASP A 88 -46.31 24.29 22.08
CA ASP A 88 -46.07 22.89 22.44
C ASP A 88 -44.57 22.58 22.68
N ALA A 89 -43.67 23.20 21.91
CA ALA A 89 -42.22 23.08 22.09
C ALA A 89 -41.73 23.67 23.42
N ARG A 90 -42.39 24.74 23.89
CA ARG A 90 -42.11 25.39 25.17
C ARG A 90 -42.53 24.52 26.36
N ALA A 91 -43.76 24.00 26.33
CA ALA A 91 -44.25 23.09 27.36
C ALA A 91 -43.39 21.81 27.46
N ALA A 92 -42.95 21.30 26.32
CA ALA A 92 -42.00 20.18 26.24
C ALA A 92 -40.65 20.50 26.89
N ALA A 93 -40.05 21.65 26.57
CA ALA A 93 -38.78 22.08 27.15
C ALA A 93 -38.89 22.31 28.66
N GLU A 94 -39.96 22.96 29.12
CA GLU A 94 -40.25 23.17 30.54
C GLU A 94 -40.36 21.85 31.30
N LYS A 95 -41.06 20.87 30.72
CA LYS A 95 -41.17 19.53 31.31
C LYS A 95 -39.82 18.79 31.35
N PHE A 96 -39.05 18.82 30.27
CA PHE A 96 -37.72 18.19 30.21
C PHE A 96 -36.77 18.76 31.28
N ILE A 97 -36.82 20.08 31.50
CA ILE A 97 -36.03 20.76 32.53
C ILE A 97 -36.51 20.39 33.93
N ALA A 98 -37.83 20.32 34.14
CA ALA A 98 -38.41 19.92 35.43
C ALA A 98 -38.02 18.48 35.81
N ASP A 99 -37.90 17.59 34.82
CA ASP A 99 -37.47 16.20 34.99
C ASP A 99 -35.93 16.05 35.14
N GLY A 100 -35.19 17.16 35.30
CA GLY A 100 -33.75 17.19 35.57
C GLY A 100 -32.85 17.23 34.33
N GLY A 101 -33.44 17.33 33.14
CA GLY A 101 -32.72 17.44 31.88
C GLY A 101 -32.22 18.86 31.57
N THR A 102 -31.30 18.98 30.60
CA THR A 102 -30.84 20.27 30.09
C THR A 102 -31.24 20.48 28.63
N VAL A 103 -31.84 21.64 28.32
CA VAL A 103 -32.22 22.01 26.96
C VAL A 103 -31.21 22.99 26.37
N ILE A 104 -30.72 22.67 25.17
CA ILE A 104 -29.83 23.49 24.36
C ILE A 104 -30.54 23.86 23.08
N VAL A 105 -30.57 25.16 22.76
CA VAL A 105 -31.30 25.69 21.60
C VAL A 105 -30.31 26.27 20.61
N ALA A 106 -30.40 25.83 19.35
CA ALA A 106 -29.54 26.31 18.27
C ALA A 106 -30.37 26.98 17.17
N GLY A 107 -30.04 28.26 16.89
CA GLY A 107 -30.65 29.03 15.81
C GLY A 107 -31.78 29.97 16.25
N ARG A 108 -31.98 31.05 15.47
CA ARG A 108 -32.90 32.15 15.82
C ARG A 108 -34.38 31.74 15.76
N ASP A 109 -34.71 30.84 14.86
CA ASP A 109 -36.09 30.42 14.65
C ASP A 109 -36.56 29.51 15.80
N ALA A 110 -35.68 28.67 16.34
CA ALA A 110 -35.99 27.79 17.48
C ALA A 110 -36.16 28.60 18.78
N MET A 111 -35.40 29.69 18.92
CA MET A 111 -35.63 30.68 19.97
C MET A 111 -36.97 31.40 19.83
N THR A 112 -37.35 31.72 18.59
CA THR A 112 -38.60 32.43 18.33
C THR A 112 -39.81 31.53 18.64
N GLU A 113 -39.66 30.22 18.47
CA GLU A 113 -40.71 29.25 18.76
C GLU A 113 -40.82 28.91 20.25
N LEU A 114 -39.70 28.87 20.99
CA LEU A 114 -39.72 28.68 22.44
C LEU A 114 -40.16 29.91 23.22
N PHE A 115 -39.84 31.11 22.72
CA PHE A 115 -39.98 32.37 23.48
C PHE A 115 -40.83 33.44 22.78
N GLY A 116 -41.43 33.16 21.63
CA GLY A 116 -42.13 34.14 20.80
C GLY A 116 -41.19 35.10 20.04
N LYS A 117 -41.75 36.04 19.27
CA LYS A 117 -40.96 37.09 18.58
C LYS A 117 -40.12 37.86 19.60
N PRO A 118 -38.83 38.12 19.32
CA PRO A 118 -37.89 38.59 20.33
C PRO A 118 -38.14 40.06 20.70
N ASP A 119 -38.91 40.30 21.76
CA ASP A 119 -38.60 41.40 22.66
C ASP A 119 -37.59 40.90 23.70
N ARG A 120 -36.38 41.44 23.66
CA ARG A 120 -35.26 41.08 24.54
C ARG A 120 -35.44 41.60 25.97
N LYS A 121 -36.45 42.43 26.24
CA LYS A 121 -36.60 43.11 27.54
C LYS A 121 -37.62 42.48 28.49
N SER A 122 -38.44 41.54 28.05
CA SER A 122 -39.36 40.82 28.94
C SER A 122 -38.63 39.67 29.64
N PRO A 123 -38.62 39.63 31.00
CA PRO A 123 -38.11 38.51 31.76
C PRO A 123 -38.95 37.27 31.46
N ASP A 124 -38.30 36.18 31.05
CA ASP A 124 -38.94 34.88 30.87
C ASP A 124 -38.12 33.85 31.65
N ALA A 125 -38.72 33.26 32.68
CA ALA A 125 -38.06 32.35 33.61
C ALA A 125 -37.48 31.09 32.93
N LEU A 126 -37.94 30.76 31.72
CA LEU A 126 -37.38 29.67 30.93
C LEU A 126 -36.07 30.06 30.23
N ARG A 127 -35.86 31.35 29.89
CA ARG A 127 -34.65 31.83 29.19
C ARG A 127 -33.38 31.61 30.01
N ASP A 128 -33.46 31.71 31.34
CA ASP A 128 -32.33 31.48 32.23
C ASP A 128 -32.04 29.99 32.47
N LYS A 129 -32.97 29.10 32.06
CA LYS A 129 -32.87 27.64 32.23
C LYS A 129 -32.48 26.91 30.95
N VAL A 130 -32.33 27.64 29.83
CA VAL A 130 -32.04 27.09 28.51
C VAL A 130 -30.73 27.70 27.99
N THR A 131 -29.84 26.87 27.44
CA THR A 131 -28.58 27.37 26.88
C THR A 131 -28.73 27.67 25.39
N PHE A 132 -28.62 28.95 25.02
CA PHE A 132 -28.71 29.38 23.62
C PHE A 132 -27.36 29.33 22.90
N ILE A 133 -27.34 28.66 21.74
CA ILE A 133 -26.25 28.64 20.78
C ILE A 133 -26.64 29.50 19.58
N PRO A 134 -26.01 30.69 19.39
CA PRO A 134 -26.36 31.56 18.28
C PRO A 134 -26.05 30.92 16.93
N GLN A 135 -26.92 31.18 15.95
CA GLN A 135 -26.86 30.72 14.55
C GLN A 135 -25.52 31.02 13.86
N SER A 136 -24.72 31.94 14.42
CA SER A 136 -23.36 32.23 13.98
C SER A 136 -22.43 31.02 14.04
N LEU A 137 -22.61 30.05 14.96
CA LEU A 137 -21.76 28.86 15.04
C LEU A 137 -21.87 27.93 13.82
N GLY A 138 -23.06 27.81 13.23
CA GLY A 138 -23.26 27.08 11.96
C GLY A 138 -22.64 27.80 10.76
N ARG A 139 -22.74 29.14 10.69
CA ARG A 139 -22.12 29.97 9.63
C ARG A 139 -20.61 30.14 9.77
N MET A 140 -20.05 30.00 10.98
CA MET A 140 -18.62 30.09 11.23
C MET A 140 -17.82 29.03 10.43
N LYS A 141 -18.38 27.83 10.20
CA LYS A 141 -17.73 26.79 9.38
C LYS A 141 -17.48 27.23 7.93
N VAL A 142 -18.42 27.96 7.34
CA VAL A 142 -18.33 28.44 5.94
C VAL A 142 -17.45 29.69 5.85
N THR A 143 -17.55 30.60 6.82
CA THR A 143 -16.77 31.84 6.84
C THR A 143 -15.29 31.61 7.19
N TYR A 144 -14.97 30.75 8.17
CA TYR A 144 -13.56 30.48 8.54
C TYR A 144 -12.83 29.56 7.56
N ALA A 145 -13.52 28.63 6.92
CA ALA A 145 -12.94 27.81 5.85
C ALA A 145 -12.57 28.65 4.60
N ARG A 146 -13.24 29.79 4.38
CA ARG A 146 -12.96 30.71 3.27
C ARG A 146 -11.93 31.80 3.61
N ALA A 147 -11.78 32.20 4.87
CA ALA A 147 -10.98 33.37 5.26
C ALA A 147 -9.61 33.08 5.89
N ASN A 148 -9.32 31.84 6.30
CA ASN A 148 -8.01 31.39 6.83
C ASN A 148 -7.39 32.27 7.95
N LYS A 149 -8.20 32.88 8.81
CA LYS A 149 -7.74 33.73 9.93
C LYS A 149 -7.51 32.92 11.22
N PRO A 150 -6.39 33.11 11.95
CA PRO A 150 -6.11 32.40 13.21
C PRO A 150 -6.91 32.97 14.40
N LEU A 151 -7.16 32.14 15.43
CA LEU A 151 -7.87 32.55 16.67
C LEU A 151 -6.94 33.16 17.73
N SER A 152 -5.64 33.03 17.53
CA SER A 152 -4.62 33.62 18.38
C SER A 152 -3.35 33.83 17.56
N PHE A 153 -2.48 34.72 18.02
CA PHE A 153 -1.14 34.91 17.50
C PHE A 153 -0.18 35.06 18.67
N ALA A 154 1.05 34.57 18.49
CA ALA A 154 2.09 34.77 19.49
C ALA A 154 2.63 36.21 19.40
N ASP A 155 2.73 36.89 20.53
CA ASP A 155 3.46 38.15 20.62
C ASP A 155 4.98 37.92 20.52
N SER A 156 5.75 39.01 20.55
CA SER A 156 7.22 38.98 20.47
C SER A 156 7.89 38.25 21.64
N ALA A 157 7.17 37.99 22.74
CA ALA A 157 7.64 37.21 23.87
C ALA A 157 7.15 35.74 23.84
N GLY A 158 6.41 35.36 22.80
CA GLY A 158 5.86 34.01 22.64
C GLY A 158 4.54 33.76 23.39
N ASN A 159 3.93 34.80 23.97
CA ASN A 159 2.64 34.66 24.64
C ASN A 159 1.51 34.63 23.61
N ASP A 160 0.55 33.73 23.82
CA ASP A 160 -0.57 33.55 22.89
C ASP A 160 -1.63 34.64 23.13
N ILE A 161 -1.69 35.63 22.23
CA ILE A 161 -2.68 36.71 22.27
C ILE A 161 -3.89 36.31 21.41
N LEU A 162 -5.04 36.20 22.06
CA LEU A 162 -6.31 35.90 21.39
C LEU A 162 -6.72 37.07 20.49
N THR A 163 -7.19 36.75 19.27
CA THR A 163 -7.89 37.72 18.41
C THR A 163 -9.25 38.07 19.02
N ASP A 164 -9.98 39.06 18.48
CA ASP A 164 -11.35 39.36 18.92
C ASP A 164 -12.27 38.13 18.79
N GLU A 165 -12.08 37.34 17.73
CA GLU A 165 -12.76 36.07 17.54
C GLU A 165 -12.29 35.01 18.55
N GLY A 166 -10.99 34.94 18.86
CA GLY A 166 -10.44 34.07 19.90
C GLY A 166 -10.99 34.40 21.29
N ARG A 167 -11.13 35.68 21.62
CA ARG A 167 -11.74 36.17 22.87
C ARG A 167 -13.20 35.75 22.98
N ARG A 168 -13.98 35.89 21.90
CA ARG A 168 -15.39 35.45 21.87
C ARG A 168 -15.54 33.95 22.09
N VAL A 169 -14.63 33.14 21.53
CA VAL A 169 -14.62 31.68 21.76
C VAL A 169 -14.24 31.35 23.20
N ALA A 170 -13.25 32.03 23.77
CA ALA A 170 -12.84 31.84 25.17
C ALA A 170 -13.92 32.29 26.17
N GLU A 171 -14.64 33.38 25.89
CA GLU A 171 -15.78 33.85 26.69
C GLU A 171 -16.93 32.85 26.66
N LEU A 172 -17.23 32.31 25.47
CA LEU A 172 -18.22 31.25 25.32
C LEU A 172 -17.84 30.01 26.14
N GLN A 173 -16.58 29.58 26.05
CA GLN A 173 -16.03 28.48 26.86
C GLN A 173 -16.15 28.76 28.37
N GLY A 174 -15.86 29.98 28.82
CA GLY A 174 -16.03 30.41 30.21
C GLY A 174 -17.47 30.34 30.69
N ARG A 175 -18.43 30.82 29.90
CA ARG A 175 -19.87 30.74 30.21
C ARG A 175 -20.36 29.29 30.29
N PHE A 176 -19.83 28.41 29.43
CA PHE A 176 -20.11 26.97 29.50
C PHE A 176 -19.54 26.31 30.78
N MET A 177 -18.31 26.62 31.14
CA MET A 177 -17.69 26.12 32.38
C MET A 177 -18.41 26.63 33.65
N ALA A 178 -19.06 27.79 33.58
CA ALA A 178 -19.89 28.31 34.66
C ALA A 178 -21.26 27.61 34.74
N ALA A 179 -21.92 27.37 33.60
CA ALA A 179 -23.25 26.75 33.55
C ALA A 179 -23.27 25.26 33.94
N PHE A 180 -22.16 24.54 33.69
CA PHE A 180 -22.07 23.10 33.91
C PHE A 180 -21.09 22.72 35.05
N GLY A 181 -20.60 23.72 35.78
CA GLY A 181 -19.58 23.59 36.80
C GLY A 181 -18.17 23.40 36.23
N LYS A 182 -17.13 23.67 37.04
CA LYS A 182 -15.81 23.08 36.79
C LYS A 182 -16.05 21.58 36.74
N ALA A 183 -15.97 21.01 35.55
CA ALA A 183 -15.88 19.59 35.33
C ALA A 183 -14.74 19.02 36.19
N LYS A 184 -15.02 18.71 37.45
CA LYS A 184 -14.07 18.00 38.31
C LYS A 184 -13.95 16.54 37.89
N ASP A 185 -14.88 16.05 37.06
CA ASP A 185 -14.90 14.68 36.57
C ASP A 185 -15.41 14.57 35.12
N VAL A 186 -15.06 15.50 34.22
CA VAL A 186 -15.07 15.11 32.79
C VAL A 186 -13.72 14.47 32.55
N GLY A 187 -13.63 13.22 32.97
CA GLY A 187 -12.44 12.44 32.80
C GLY A 187 -12.05 12.43 31.32
N MET A 188 -10.97 13.13 30.97
CA MET A 188 -9.83 12.32 30.57
C MET A 188 -9.70 11.26 31.65
N MET A 189 -9.99 9.99 31.32
CA MET A 189 -9.93 8.92 32.31
C MET A 189 -8.71 9.17 33.20
N PRO A 190 -8.83 9.21 34.54
CA PRO A 190 -7.72 9.50 35.45
C PRO A 190 -6.48 8.61 35.23
N GLU A 191 -6.59 7.57 34.42
CA GLU A 191 -5.51 6.68 34.01
C GLU A 191 -4.72 7.13 32.77
N LEU A 192 -5.24 8.02 31.91
CA LEU A 192 -4.45 8.58 30.79
C LEU A 192 -3.47 9.67 31.24
N GLU A 193 -3.73 10.36 32.36
CA GLU A 193 -2.73 11.23 33.01
C GLU A 193 -1.64 10.43 33.74
N LYS A 194 -1.92 9.17 34.10
CA LYS A 194 -0.92 8.20 34.60
C LYS A 194 -0.24 7.42 33.47
N TRP A 195 -0.65 7.66 32.24
CA TRP A 195 -0.16 6.93 31.08
C TRP A 195 1.12 7.59 30.58
N ASP A 196 2.24 6.98 30.95
CA ASP A 196 3.56 7.37 30.49
C ASP A 196 4.05 6.41 29.38
N PRO A 197 3.90 6.76 28.08
CA PRO A 197 4.44 5.97 26.98
C PRO A 197 5.96 6.16 26.87
N VAL A 198 6.66 5.95 27.97
CA VAL A 198 8.11 5.94 28.00
C VAL A 198 8.60 4.50 27.81
N PRO A 199 9.53 4.27 26.86
CA PRO A 199 10.28 3.03 26.83
C PRO A 199 11.01 2.82 28.15
N LEU A 200 10.98 1.61 28.69
CA LEU A 200 11.59 1.27 29.98
C LEU A 200 12.84 0.39 29.83
N GLY A 201 13.28 0.12 28.60
CA GLY A 201 14.41 -0.73 28.32
C GLY A 201 15.73 0.02 28.37
N GLU A 202 16.76 -0.69 28.83
CA GLU A 202 18.14 -0.18 28.85
C GLU A 202 18.60 0.25 27.44
N PRO A 203 19.47 1.28 27.34
CA PRO A 203 20.04 1.70 26.08
C PRO A 203 20.73 0.54 25.34
N GLY A 204 20.54 0.46 24.03
CA GLY A 204 21.26 -0.45 23.15
C GLY A 204 22.62 0.09 22.71
N SER A 205 23.53 -0.79 22.30
CA SER A 205 24.90 -0.47 21.88
C SER A 205 25.23 -0.89 20.44
N LEU A 206 24.32 -1.55 19.73
CA LEU A 206 24.54 -2.02 18.37
C LEU A 206 24.70 -0.84 17.41
N LYS A 207 25.71 -0.95 16.56
CA LYS A 207 25.99 -0.02 15.46
C LYS A 207 25.96 -0.78 14.14
N TYR A 208 25.48 -0.14 13.09
CA TYR A 208 25.34 -0.70 11.76
C TYR A 208 25.61 0.37 10.70
N PRO A 209 26.01 -0.03 9.49
CA PRO A 209 26.24 0.91 8.40
C PRO A 209 24.93 1.60 7.97
N SER A 210 25.05 2.85 7.52
CA SER A 210 23.95 3.63 6.94
C SER A 210 23.94 3.57 5.41
N ALA A 211 24.83 2.83 4.78
CA ALA A 211 24.93 2.72 3.33
C ALA A 211 25.47 1.34 2.94
N PHE A 212 25.16 0.92 1.72
CA PHE A 212 25.70 -0.31 1.18
C PHE A 212 27.19 -0.15 0.81
N PRO A 213 28.04 -1.13 1.14
CA PRO A 213 29.47 -1.03 0.86
C PRO A 213 29.82 -1.15 -0.63
N LYS A 214 29.01 -1.86 -1.43
CA LYS A 214 29.25 -2.05 -2.86
C LYS A 214 28.27 -1.26 -3.70
N LYS A 215 28.75 -0.73 -4.84
CA LYS A 215 27.93 -0.10 -5.88
C LYS A 215 27.79 -1.03 -7.09
N PRO A 216 26.63 -1.06 -7.76
CA PRO A 216 26.45 -1.88 -8.95
C PRO A 216 27.39 -1.42 -10.06
N ARG A 217 27.91 -2.38 -10.83
CA ARG A 217 28.69 -2.14 -12.04
C ARG A 217 27.90 -2.62 -13.24
N PHE A 218 27.81 -1.77 -14.26
CA PHE A 218 27.13 -2.08 -15.51
C PHE A 218 28.14 -2.14 -16.65
N ALA A 219 27.88 -3.03 -17.61
CA ALA A 219 28.60 -3.13 -18.86
C ALA A 219 27.87 -2.31 -19.93
N LYS A 220 28.65 -1.69 -20.84
CA LYS A 220 28.07 -1.15 -22.07
C LYS A 220 27.66 -2.33 -22.96
N PRO A 221 26.49 -2.28 -23.61
CA PRO A 221 26.14 -3.28 -24.61
C PRO A 221 27.19 -3.30 -25.72
N ALA A 222 27.88 -4.43 -25.89
CA ALA A 222 28.78 -4.63 -27.02
C ALA A 222 27.95 -5.10 -28.23
N PRO A 223 28.25 -4.64 -29.46
CA PRO A 223 27.70 -5.25 -30.66
C PRO A 223 28.08 -6.73 -30.69
N ARG A 224 27.07 -7.60 -30.75
CA ARG A 224 27.34 -9.04 -30.85
C ARG A 224 27.75 -9.38 -32.28
N LYS A 225 28.86 -10.09 -32.43
CA LYS A 225 29.33 -10.58 -33.75
C LYS A 225 28.34 -11.58 -34.32
N GLU A 226 28.25 -11.71 -35.64
CA GLU A 226 27.50 -12.81 -36.26
C GLU A 226 28.06 -14.15 -35.76
N GLY A 227 27.17 -15.07 -35.39
CA GLY A 227 27.51 -16.39 -34.86
C GLY A 227 27.00 -17.52 -35.76
N LEU A 228 26.06 -18.32 -35.26
CA LEU A 228 25.54 -19.50 -35.96
C LEU A 228 24.39 -19.10 -36.91
N ALA A 229 24.49 -19.49 -38.18
CA ALA A 229 23.36 -19.43 -39.11
C ALA A 229 22.30 -20.48 -38.69
N VAL A 230 21.15 -20.00 -38.22
CA VAL A 230 20.01 -20.84 -37.81
C VAL A 230 19.06 -21.06 -38.98
N PHE A 231 18.93 -20.06 -39.86
CA PHE A 231 18.12 -20.12 -41.06
C PHE A 231 18.61 -19.14 -42.13
N ASP A 232 18.72 -19.56 -43.39
CA ASP A 232 18.97 -18.65 -44.53
C ASP A 232 18.37 -19.15 -45.86
N GLY A 233 17.42 -20.09 -45.79
CA GLY A 233 16.83 -20.76 -46.95
C GLY A 233 17.54 -22.04 -47.35
N ALA A 234 18.89 -22.07 -47.33
CA ALA A 234 19.68 -23.28 -47.56
C ALA A 234 20.00 -24.01 -46.25
N VAL A 235 20.23 -23.24 -45.19
CA VAL A 235 20.45 -23.71 -43.83
C VAL A 235 19.14 -23.69 -43.05
N ARG A 236 18.88 -24.76 -42.31
CA ARG A 236 17.85 -24.84 -41.27
C ARG A 236 18.39 -25.64 -40.10
N ALA A 237 18.63 -24.98 -38.98
CA ALA A 237 19.13 -25.66 -37.80
C ALA A 237 18.07 -26.56 -37.17
N THR A 238 18.50 -27.67 -36.57
CA THR A 238 17.62 -28.58 -35.82
C THR A 238 17.49 -28.11 -34.37
N VAL A 239 16.30 -28.20 -33.77
CA VAL A 239 16.14 -28.03 -32.32
C VAL A 239 16.16 -29.41 -31.68
N ALA A 240 17.09 -29.64 -30.75
CA ALA A 240 17.40 -30.98 -30.26
C ALA A 240 17.28 -31.06 -28.74
N LEU A 241 16.62 -32.10 -28.22
CA LEU A 241 16.44 -32.31 -26.79
C LEU A 241 17.72 -32.72 -26.06
N GLY A 242 18.73 -33.22 -26.79
CA GLY A 242 20.00 -33.67 -26.23
C GLY A 242 19.83 -34.66 -25.07
N ASP A 243 20.65 -34.52 -24.03
CA ASP A 243 20.58 -35.33 -22.80
C ASP A 243 19.57 -34.79 -21.77
N ALA A 244 19.03 -33.59 -22.02
CA ALA A 244 17.90 -33.03 -21.27
C ALA A 244 16.61 -33.82 -21.53
N GLY A 245 16.49 -34.40 -22.72
CA GLY A 245 15.38 -35.28 -23.11
C GLY A 245 14.03 -34.61 -22.91
N GLU A 246 13.05 -35.40 -22.47
CA GLU A 246 11.65 -34.97 -22.38
C GLU A 246 11.42 -33.76 -21.45
N SER A 247 12.29 -33.57 -20.46
CA SER A 247 12.22 -32.40 -19.57
C SER A 247 12.41 -31.05 -20.28
N ALA A 248 12.96 -31.05 -21.50
CA ALA A 248 13.17 -29.86 -22.32
C ALA A 248 12.13 -29.69 -23.44
N ARG A 249 11.24 -30.67 -23.68
CA ARG A 249 10.36 -30.68 -24.87
C ARG A 249 9.55 -29.40 -25.03
N GLY A 250 8.83 -28.97 -23.98
CA GLY A 250 8.02 -27.75 -24.07
C GLY A 250 8.85 -26.49 -24.38
N LEU A 251 10.09 -26.40 -23.89
CA LEU A 251 10.99 -25.27 -24.20
C LEU A 251 11.57 -25.37 -25.62
N ALA A 252 11.84 -26.59 -26.11
CA ALA A 252 12.28 -26.84 -27.47
C ALA A 252 11.19 -26.50 -28.50
N GLU A 253 9.95 -26.91 -28.23
CA GLU A 253 8.77 -26.55 -29.01
C GLU A 253 8.51 -25.05 -28.98
N GLU A 254 8.71 -24.40 -27.83
CA GLU A 254 8.64 -22.94 -27.72
C GLU A 254 9.69 -22.24 -28.60
N LEU A 255 10.95 -22.69 -28.55
CA LEU A 255 12.04 -22.15 -29.35
C LEU A 255 11.75 -22.33 -30.84
N ALA A 256 11.38 -23.55 -31.26
CA ALA A 256 11.01 -23.87 -32.64
C ALA A 256 9.83 -23.01 -33.12
N TRP A 257 8.81 -22.83 -32.29
CA TRP A 257 7.67 -21.96 -32.62
C TRP A 257 8.08 -20.51 -32.84
N HIS A 258 8.97 -19.95 -32.00
CA HIS A 258 9.46 -18.58 -32.21
C HIS A 258 10.27 -18.46 -33.51
N LEU A 259 11.16 -19.41 -33.79
CA LEU A 259 11.94 -19.43 -35.03
C LEU A 259 11.03 -19.51 -36.27
N GLU A 260 9.99 -20.35 -36.23
CA GLU A 260 8.98 -20.43 -37.28
C GLU A 260 8.20 -19.11 -37.42
N ARG A 261 7.85 -18.45 -36.32
CA ARG A 261 7.21 -17.12 -36.38
C ARG A 261 8.13 -16.04 -36.94
N MET A 262 9.45 -16.19 -36.81
CA MET A 262 10.43 -15.25 -37.37
C MET A 262 10.57 -15.40 -38.88
N CYS A 263 10.68 -16.62 -39.42
CA CYS A 263 10.98 -16.84 -40.85
C CYS A 263 9.88 -17.52 -41.69
N GLY A 264 8.80 -17.99 -41.07
CA GLY A 264 7.71 -18.70 -41.75
C GLY A 264 7.97 -20.17 -42.05
N SER A 265 9.18 -20.69 -41.76
CA SER A 265 9.53 -22.11 -41.97
C SER A 265 9.47 -22.90 -40.67
N LYS A 266 8.88 -24.10 -40.71
CA LYS A 266 8.79 -24.99 -39.54
C LYS A 266 10.17 -25.56 -39.17
N PHE A 267 10.44 -25.63 -37.86
CA PHE A 267 11.63 -26.24 -37.29
C PHE A 267 11.28 -27.57 -36.62
N ASP A 268 12.11 -28.58 -36.85
CA ASP A 268 11.92 -29.90 -36.25
C ASP A 268 12.50 -29.94 -34.83
N VAL A 269 11.75 -30.57 -33.92
CA VAL A 269 12.18 -30.88 -32.56
C VAL A 269 12.49 -32.37 -32.50
N VAL A 270 13.77 -32.70 -32.37
CA VAL A 270 14.24 -34.10 -32.37
C VAL A 270 14.72 -34.54 -31.00
N SER A 271 14.56 -35.84 -30.72
CA SER A 271 15.18 -36.51 -29.58
C SER A 271 16.70 -36.64 -29.78
N GLY A 272 17.48 -36.57 -28.69
CA GLY A 272 18.92 -36.73 -28.76
C GLY A 272 19.62 -35.54 -29.41
N GLU A 273 20.90 -35.70 -29.75
CA GLU A 273 21.71 -34.69 -30.44
C GLU A 273 22.01 -35.16 -31.87
N PRO A 274 21.88 -34.29 -32.89
CA PRO A 274 22.20 -34.66 -34.26
C PRO A 274 23.70 -34.89 -34.46
N GLU A 275 24.06 -35.86 -35.31
CA GLU A 275 25.47 -36.20 -35.60
C GLU A 275 26.20 -35.09 -36.38
N SER A 276 25.49 -34.38 -37.26
CA SER A 276 26.04 -33.30 -38.09
C SER A 276 25.01 -32.20 -38.34
N GLY A 277 25.49 -31.04 -38.78
CA GLY A 277 24.66 -29.92 -39.17
C GLY A 277 24.32 -28.99 -38.00
N PRO A 278 23.89 -27.76 -38.32
CA PRO A 278 23.67 -26.74 -37.30
C PRO A 278 22.52 -27.11 -36.37
N ALA A 279 22.71 -26.93 -35.06
CA ALA A 279 21.69 -27.30 -34.08
C ALA A 279 21.69 -26.43 -32.82
N LEU A 280 20.49 -26.28 -32.25
CA LEU A 280 20.26 -25.72 -30.92
C LEU A 280 19.91 -26.87 -29.97
N VAL A 281 20.85 -27.24 -29.09
CA VAL A 281 20.81 -28.51 -28.35
C VAL A 281 20.63 -28.26 -26.86
N TYR A 282 19.58 -28.79 -26.26
CA TYR A 282 19.40 -28.72 -24.80
C TYR A 282 20.34 -29.67 -24.07
N ARG A 283 20.97 -29.17 -22.99
CA ARG A 283 21.89 -29.95 -22.16
C ARG A 283 21.54 -29.91 -20.69
N LYS A 284 21.72 -31.04 -19.99
CA LYS A 284 21.74 -31.04 -18.52
C LYS A 284 23.08 -30.51 -18.06
N VAL A 285 23.05 -29.38 -17.36
CA VAL A 285 24.26 -28.82 -16.73
C VAL A 285 23.96 -28.60 -15.26
N LYS A 286 24.79 -29.20 -14.41
CA LYS A 286 24.74 -28.98 -12.96
C LYS A 286 25.38 -27.63 -12.62
N CYS A 287 24.80 -26.93 -11.67
CA CYS A 287 25.36 -25.70 -11.12
C CYS A 287 26.72 -25.99 -10.46
N PRO A 288 27.82 -25.32 -10.86
CA PRO A 288 29.11 -25.42 -10.18
C PRO A 288 29.06 -24.94 -8.73
N SER A 289 29.96 -25.45 -7.88
CA SER A 289 30.02 -25.10 -6.45
C SER A 289 30.31 -23.62 -6.16
N GLY A 290 30.90 -22.89 -7.12
CA GLY A 290 31.23 -21.47 -7.00
C GLY A 290 30.04 -20.50 -7.13
N PHE A 291 28.90 -20.96 -7.62
CA PHE A 291 27.69 -20.15 -7.68
C PHE A 291 26.95 -20.24 -6.34
N ALA A 292 26.87 -19.11 -5.63
CA ALA A 292 26.10 -19.03 -4.40
C ALA A 292 24.61 -19.33 -4.67
N ARG A 293 23.97 -20.02 -3.71
CA ARG A 293 22.52 -20.26 -3.61
C ARG A 293 21.95 -21.27 -4.62
N GLY A 294 22.14 -22.57 -4.32
CA GLY A 294 21.39 -23.74 -4.84
C GLY A 294 20.44 -23.49 -6.02
N ASN A 295 21.00 -23.13 -7.17
CA ASN A 295 20.26 -22.35 -8.16
C ASN A 295 19.60 -23.25 -9.21
N SER A 296 18.32 -23.55 -9.00
CA SER A 296 17.46 -24.16 -10.02
C SER A 296 17.35 -23.34 -11.31
N ALA A 297 17.87 -22.11 -11.34
CA ALA A 297 17.91 -21.23 -12.49
C ALA A 297 19.34 -20.97 -13.03
N TYR A 298 20.35 -21.72 -12.59
CA TYR A 298 21.67 -21.74 -13.23
C TYR A 298 21.57 -22.22 -14.68
N PHE A 299 22.26 -21.53 -15.59
CA PHE A 299 22.27 -21.89 -16.99
C PHE A 299 23.62 -21.55 -17.63
N ARG A 300 23.92 -22.26 -18.71
CA ARG A 300 25.09 -22.03 -19.54
C ARG A 300 24.70 -22.11 -21.00
N ILE A 301 25.17 -21.16 -21.80
CA ILE A 301 25.09 -21.19 -23.25
C ILE A 301 26.51 -21.15 -23.80
N TRP A 302 26.81 -22.07 -24.70
CA TRP A 302 28.11 -22.12 -25.38
C TRP A 302 27.94 -22.70 -26.77
N ARG A 303 28.94 -22.48 -27.61
CA ARG A 303 28.99 -22.96 -28.99
C ARG A 303 30.15 -23.94 -29.16
N GLU A 304 29.93 -25.03 -29.86
CA GLU A 304 30.98 -25.93 -30.34
C GLU A 304 30.71 -26.22 -31.82
N GLY A 305 31.57 -25.74 -32.72
CA GLY A 305 31.38 -25.88 -34.16
C GLY A 305 30.07 -25.26 -34.66
N ASP A 306 29.21 -26.09 -35.23
CA ASP A 306 27.88 -25.73 -35.75
C ASP A 306 26.75 -25.90 -34.72
N LYS A 307 27.06 -26.27 -33.48
CA LYS A 307 26.07 -26.49 -32.42
C LYS A 307 26.15 -25.41 -31.36
N VAL A 308 24.98 -24.98 -30.89
CA VAL A 308 24.84 -24.11 -29.72
C VAL A 308 24.08 -24.87 -28.66
N TYR A 309 24.68 -24.99 -27.48
CA TYR A 309 24.13 -25.73 -26.37
C TYR A 309 23.40 -24.81 -25.40
N LEU A 310 22.18 -25.17 -25.04
CA LEU A 310 21.33 -24.51 -24.05
C LEU A 310 21.33 -25.37 -22.78
N GLY A 311 22.29 -25.12 -21.91
CA GLY A 311 22.55 -25.90 -20.71
C GLY A 311 21.83 -25.39 -19.47
N GLY A 312 21.28 -26.32 -18.69
CA GLY A 312 20.74 -26.06 -17.35
C GLY A 312 19.85 -27.20 -16.87
N ASP A 313 19.25 -27.01 -15.70
CA ASP A 313 18.17 -27.89 -15.22
C ASP A 313 17.00 -27.06 -14.68
N GLY A 314 15.78 -27.63 -14.67
CA GLY A 314 14.57 -26.93 -14.24
C GLY A 314 14.41 -25.53 -14.87
N ALA A 315 14.41 -24.50 -14.02
CA ALA A 315 14.27 -23.10 -14.46
C ALA A 315 15.48 -22.59 -15.25
N GLY A 316 16.66 -23.21 -15.12
CA GLY A 316 17.88 -22.87 -15.83
C GLY A 316 17.77 -23.06 -17.33
N LYS A 317 17.22 -24.21 -17.78
CA LYS A 317 16.90 -24.44 -19.19
C LYS A 317 16.01 -23.33 -19.75
N SER A 318 15.03 -22.92 -18.96
CA SER A 318 14.12 -21.85 -19.35
C SER A 318 14.80 -20.48 -19.46
N ARG A 319 15.82 -20.20 -18.64
CA ARG A 319 16.66 -18.99 -18.79
C ARG A 319 17.47 -19.06 -20.07
N ALA A 320 18.11 -20.20 -20.35
CA ALA A 320 18.89 -20.37 -21.58
C ALA A 320 18.02 -20.12 -22.82
N THR A 321 16.82 -20.72 -22.89
CA THR A 321 15.89 -20.51 -24.00
C THR A 321 15.52 -19.04 -24.17
N THR A 322 15.12 -18.35 -23.10
CA THR A 322 14.75 -16.94 -23.21
C THR A 322 15.93 -16.05 -23.57
N TYR A 323 17.13 -16.31 -23.03
CA TYR A 323 18.32 -15.55 -23.39
C TYR A 323 18.65 -15.70 -24.88
N VAL A 324 18.54 -16.91 -25.46
CA VAL A 324 18.68 -17.15 -26.90
C VAL A 324 17.62 -16.39 -27.70
N LEU A 325 16.35 -16.44 -27.29
CA LEU A 325 15.28 -15.70 -27.96
C LEU A 325 15.50 -14.18 -27.90
N GLU A 326 15.93 -13.64 -26.76
CA GLU A 326 16.29 -12.22 -26.63
C GLU A 326 17.51 -11.86 -27.49
N ALA A 327 18.51 -12.74 -27.60
CA ALA A 327 19.65 -12.58 -28.49
C ALA A 327 19.22 -12.50 -29.97
N LEU A 328 18.17 -13.22 -30.33
CA LEU A 328 17.57 -13.18 -31.67
C LEU A 328 16.67 -11.95 -31.89
N GLY A 329 16.42 -11.15 -30.86
CA GLY A 329 15.62 -9.92 -30.93
C GLY A 329 14.16 -10.08 -30.53
N CYS A 330 13.75 -11.25 -30.04
CA CYS A 330 12.42 -11.42 -29.47
C CYS A 330 12.31 -10.65 -28.15
N ARG A 331 11.17 -10.01 -27.89
CA ARG A 331 10.87 -9.35 -26.61
C ARG A 331 9.46 -9.67 -26.16
N TYR A 332 9.26 -9.59 -24.85
CA TYR A 332 7.93 -9.60 -24.26
C TYR A 332 7.78 -8.41 -23.31
N ILE A 333 7.15 -7.33 -23.76
CA ILE A 333 7.16 -6.03 -23.04
C ILE A 333 6.00 -5.83 -22.06
N TRP A 334 4.94 -6.63 -22.19
CA TRP A 334 3.78 -6.73 -21.28
C TRP A 334 2.90 -7.93 -21.68
N PRO A 335 1.94 -8.41 -20.87
CA PRO A 335 1.04 -9.50 -21.24
C PRO A 335 0.17 -9.20 -22.49
N GLY A 336 -0.26 -10.27 -23.16
CA GLY A 336 -1.09 -10.23 -24.38
C GLY A 336 -0.30 -10.20 -25.69
N LYS A 337 -1.01 -10.47 -26.81
CA LYS A 337 -0.45 -10.55 -28.18
C LYS A 337 0.44 -9.37 -28.53
N ASN A 338 -0.05 -8.16 -28.28
CA ASN A 338 0.65 -6.95 -28.70
C ASN A 338 1.88 -6.61 -27.84
N GLY A 339 2.13 -7.37 -26.76
CA GLY A 339 3.37 -7.28 -26.01
C GLY A 339 4.49 -8.18 -26.52
N LYS A 340 4.18 -9.15 -27.39
CA LYS A 340 5.16 -10.07 -27.96
C LYS A 340 5.72 -9.47 -29.24
N ILE A 341 7.01 -9.19 -29.23
CA ILE A 341 7.75 -8.73 -30.41
C ILE A 341 8.57 -9.90 -30.91
N ILE A 342 8.25 -10.37 -32.11
CA ILE A 342 8.96 -11.45 -32.81
C ILE A 342 9.41 -10.89 -34.15
N PRO A 343 10.71 -10.61 -34.35
CA PRO A 343 11.18 -9.98 -35.57
C PRO A 343 11.01 -10.91 -36.79
N LYS A 344 10.46 -10.37 -37.88
CA LYS A 344 10.36 -11.10 -39.16
C LYS A 344 11.70 -11.04 -39.88
N ARG A 345 12.24 -12.19 -40.30
CA ARG A 345 13.54 -12.30 -40.97
C ARG A 345 13.58 -13.44 -41.99
N ASN A 346 14.15 -13.14 -43.16
CA ASN A 346 14.46 -14.16 -44.18
C ASN A 346 15.78 -14.91 -43.88
N ARG A 347 16.64 -14.34 -43.03
CA ARG A 347 17.86 -14.95 -42.51
C ARG A 347 17.91 -14.78 -40.98
N ILE A 348 18.03 -15.88 -40.26
CA ILE A 348 18.20 -15.92 -38.80
C ILE A 348 19.64 -16.33 -38.51
N VAL A 349 20.40 -15.40 -37.95
CA VAL A 349 21.73 -15.67 -37.38
C VAL A 349 21.64 -15.47 -35.88
N LEU A 350 21.97 -16.50 -35.12
CA LEU A 350 22.20 -16.35 -33.69
C LEU A 350 23.57 -15.68 -33.52
N PRO A 351 23.66 -14.51 -32.89
CA PRO A 351 24.95 -13.88 -32.64
C PRO A 351 25.86 -14.80 -31.81
N GLU A 352 27.17 -14.55 -31.86
CA GLU A 352 28.12 -15.17 -30.93
C GLU A 352 27.67 -14.88 -29.49
N ILE A 353 27.33 -15.95 -28.77
CA ILE A 353 26.88 -15.88 -27.38
C ILE A 353 27.57 -16.99 -26.58
N ALA A 354 28.21 -16.58 -25.50
CA ALA A 354 28.71 -17.46 -24.46
C ALA A 354 28.37 -16.81 -23.13
N VAL A 355 27.54 -17.48 -22.34
CA VAL A 355 27.11 -16.99 -21.03
C VAL A 355 27.04 -18.15 -20.07
N GLU A 356 27.56 -17.93 -18.87
CA GLU A 356 27.44 -18.86 -17.74
C GLU A 356 27.01 -18.00 -16.56
N ASP A 357 25.77 -18.19 -16.12
CA ASP A 357 25.22 -17.34 -15.06
C ASP A 357 24.16 -18.09 -14.25
N ALA A 358 23.90 -17.57 -13.07
CA ALA A 358 22.90 -18.06 -12.17
C ALA A 358 22.13 -16.86 -11.62
N VAL A 359 20.81 -16.97 -11.59
CA VAL A 359 20.01 -15.85 -11.08
C VAL A 359 20.35 -15.58 -9.60
N PRO A 360 20.76 -14.37 -9.21
CA PRO A 360 21.39 -14.16 -7.90
C PRO A 360 20.42 -14.28 -6.72
N PHE A 361 19.11 -14.41 -6.96
CA PHE A 361 18.07 -14.36 -5.93
C PHE A 361 17.34 -15.69 -5.77
N ALA A 362 17.14 -16.12 -4.53
CA ALA A 362 16.31 -17.29 -4.24
C ALA A 362 14.83 -17.02 -4.50
N ILE A 363 14.37 -15.78 -4.26
CA ILE A 363 12.97 -15.38 -4.43
C ILE A 363 12.90 -14.17 -5.36
N ARG A 364 12.07 -14.28 -6.41
CA ARG A 364 11.80 -13.23 -7.40
C ARG A 364 10.32 -13.15 -7.66
N ARG A 365 9.61 -12.40 -6.83
CA ARG A 365 8.15 -12.38 -6.83
C ARG A 365 7.57 -10.97 -6.98
N MET A 366 6.48 -10.92 -7.74
CA MET A 366 5.68 -9.76 -8.07
C MET A 366 4.22 -10.15 -7.81
N ARG A 367 3.58 -9.59 -6.77
CA ARG A 367 2.24 -10.02 -6.32
C ARG A 367 1.12 -9.30 -7.06
N LEU A 368 0.29 -10.07 -7.77
CA LEU A 368 -0.84 -9.55 -8.55
C LEU A 368 -2.16 -9.52 -7.74
N TYR A 369 -2.91 -8.43 -7.84
CA TYR A 369 -4.28 -8.30 -7.31
C TYR A 369 -5.31 -8.69 -8.38
N GLY A 370 -5.76 -9.94 -8.35
CA GLY A 370 -6.82 -10.45 -9.24
C GLY A 370 -6.54 -11.85 -9.72
N TRP A 371 -7.62 -12.65 -9.89
CA TRP A 371 -7.62 -14.04 -10.34
C TRP A 371 -7.12 -14.16 -11.80
N ASP A 372 -7.00 -15.39 -12.33
CA ASP A 372 -6.42 -15.86 -13.62
C ASP A 372 -6.70 -15.07 -14.94
N GLU A 373 -7.33 -13.90 -14.88
CA GLU A 373 -7.67 -13.00 -15.99
C GLU A 373 -6.42 -12.39 -16.68
N PHE A 374 -5.32 -12.19 -15.95
CA PHE A 374 -4.10 -11.55 -16.47
C PHE A 374 -2.98 -12.52 -16.84
N ARG A 375 -3.21 -13.83 -16.72
CA ARG A 375 -2.30 -14.80 -17.31
C ARG A 375 -2.40 -14.65 -18.82
N ASP A 376 -1.25 -14.58 -19.47
CA ASP A 376 -1.23 -14.58 -20.92
C ASP A 376 -1.86 -15.89 -21.42
N ARG A 377 -2.99 -15.78 -22.11
CA ARG A 377 -3.74 -16.93 -22.63
C ARG A 377 -3.36 -17.26 -24.09
N GLU A 378 -2.58 -16.39 -24.74
CA GLU A 378 -2.21 -16.56 -26.15
C GLU A 378 -0.72 -16.88 -26.31
N GLY A 379 -0.33 -18.13 -26.56
CA GLY A 379 1.04 -18.55 -26.93
C GLY A 379 1.84 -19.25 -25.82
N ASN A 380 3.17 -19.38 -26.02
CA ASN A 380 3.97 -20.42 -25.32
C ASN A 380 4.52 -20.12 -23.91
N ARG A 381 4.37 -18.92 -23.33
CA ARG A 381 4.56 -18.70 -21.88
C ARG A 381 4.01 -17.34 -21.45
N ASP A 382 3.63 -17.21 -20.18
CA ASP A 382 3.26 -15.92 -19.59
C ASP A 382 4.47 -14.98 -19.40
N PHE A 383 4.18 -13.67 -19.32
CA PHE A 383 5.15 -12.60 -19.18
C PHE A 383 6.15 -12.81 -18.03
N TRP A 384 5.69 -13.25 -16.87
CA TRP A 384 6.54 -13.35 -15.69
C TRP A 384 7.50 -14.54 -15.81
N ARG A 385 7.04 -15.64 -16.41
CA ARG A 385 7.90 -16.78 -16.73
C ARG A 385 9.00 -16.39 -17.72
N TRP A 386 8.66 -15.62 -18.76
CA TRP A 386 9.62 -15.07 -19.72
C TRP A 386 10.76 -14.33 -18.99
N HIS A 387 10.40 -13.34 -18.16
CA HIS A 387 11.39 -12.52 -17.43
C HIS A 387 12.02 -13.19 -16.22
N GLY A 388 11.49 -14.33 -15.82
CA GLY A 388 12.15 -15.22 -14.90
C GLY A 388 11.85 -15.14 -13.45
N MET A 389 10.63 -14.73 -13.18
CA MET A 389 10.05 -14.72 -11.85
C MET A 389 9.72 -16.16 -11.43
N ASN A 390 10.01 -16.49 -10.18
CA ASN A 390 9.91 -17.87 -9.65
C ASN A 390 8.46 -18.28 -9.37
N ASP A 391 7.56 -17.33 -9.09
CA ASP A 391 6.17 -17.63 -8.74
C ASP A 391 5.26 -16.41 -8.96
N ILE A 392 4.11 -16.63 -9.58
CA ILE A 392 2.99 -15.69 -9.59
C ILE A 392 1.94 -16.26 -8.65
N LYS A 393 1.99 -15.87 -7.38
CA LYS A 393 0.92 -16.23 -6.45
C LYS A 393 -0.20 -15.20 -6.55
N ILE A 394 -1.37 -15.65 -6.97
CA ILE A 394 -2.64 -14.93 -6.80
C ILE A 394 -2.84 -14.75 -5.29
N MET A 395 -3.26 -13.57 -4.85
CA MET A 395 -3.52 -13.25 -3.43
C MET A 395 -4.73 -14.01 -2.85
N THR A 396 -4.73 -15.36 -2.89
CA THR A 396 -5.85 -16.23 -2.48
C THR A 396 -5.61 -17.02 -1.20
N THR A 397 -4.41 -16.96 -0.61
CA THR A 397 -4.11 -17.67 0.65
C THR A 397 -3.35 -16.78 1.62
N ASP A 398 -3.78 -16.80 2.88
CA ASP A 398 -3.33 -15.91 3.96
C ASP A 398 -1.86 -16.10 4.36
N ARG A 399 -1.19 -17.11 3.79
CA ARG A 399 0.24 -17.38 3.98
C ARG A 399 0.96 -17.49 2.63
N PRO A 400 1.52 -16.40 2.08
CA PRO A 400 2.43 -16.48 0.95
C PRO A 400 3.57 -17.49 1.20
N GLY A 401 3.90 -18.25 0.18
CA GLY A 401 5.07 -19.11 0.17
C GLY A 401 5.44 -19.41 -1.27
N ASP A 402 6.68 -19.80 -1.51
CA ASP A 402 7.17 -20.18 -2.83
C ASP A 402 7.18 -21.70 -3.03
N SER A 403 7.41 -22.11 -4.27
CA SER A 403 7.60 -23.50 -4.68
C SER A 403 8.82 -24.15 -4.02
N ASP A 404 9.77 -23.34 -3.54
CA ASP A 404 11.06 -23.81 -3.01
C ASP A 404 11.03 -24.06 -1.50
N GLY A 405 9.85 -23.93 -0.88
CA GLY A 405 9.58 -24.30 0.51
C GLY A 405 9.72 -23.17 1.51
N TYR A 406 9.85 -21.91 1.09
CA TYR A 406 9.85 -20.74 1.98
C TYR A 406 8.43 -20.24 2.20
N GLN A 407 8.04 -20.01 3.45
CA GLN A 407 6.74 -19.42 3.81
C GLN A 407 6.91 -18.15 4.64
N TRP A 408 6.01 -17.19 4.42
CA TRP A 408 5.88 -15.93 5.15
C TRP A 408 4.41 -15.49 5.19
N GLY A 409 4.09 -14.37 5.84
CA GLY A 409 2.71 -13.88 6.00
C GLY A 409 2.18 -13.97 7.42
N HIS A 410 1.10 -13.27 7.72
CA HIS A 410 0.63 -13.09 9.10
C HIS A 410 0.31 -14.45 9.75
N TYR A 411 1.02 -14.77 10.84
CA TYR A 411 0.97 -16.11 11.45
C TYR A 411 -0.13 -16.23 12.52
N PHE A 412 -0.33 -15.17 13.31
CA PHE A 412 -1.10 -15.21 14.55
C PHE A 412 -2.59 -14.86 14.41
N GLU A 413 -3.14 -14.90 13.20
CA GLU A 413 -4.52 -14.47 12.91
C GLU A 413 -5.57 -15.35 13.65
N ASP A 414 -5.24 -16.61 13.92
CA ASP A 414 -6.10 -17.56 14.64
C ASP A 414 -5.97 -17.49 16.17
N PHE A 415 -4.98 -16.75 16.71
CA PHE A 415 -4.71 -16.77 18.15
C PHE A 415 -5.84 -16.16 18.97
N TYR A 416 -6.40 -15.03 18.55
CA TYR A 416 -7.43 -14.36 19.33
C TYR A 416 -8.73 -15.17 19.40
N PRO A 417 -9.32 -15.65 18.29
CA PRO A 417 -10.44 -16.58 18.34
C PRO A 417 -10.22 -17.76 19.29
N LYS A 418 -9.00 -18.35 19.28
CA LYS A 418 -8.66 -19.54 20.05
C LYS A 418 -8.42 -19.30 21.54
N TYR A 419 -7.73 -18.23 21.91
CA TYR A 419 -7.16 -18.08 23.26
C TYR A 419 -7.71 -16.90 24.07
N HIS A 420 -8.49 -15.97 23.50
CA HIS A 420 -8.90 -14.76 24.22
C HIS A 420 -9.70 -15.01 25.51
N LYS A 421 -10.45 -16.11 25.60
CA LYS A 421 -11.22 -16.47 26.81
C LYS A 421 -10.38 -17.18 27.87
N THR A 422 -9.49 -18.08 27.44
CA THR A 422 -8.76 -18.98 28.33
C THR A 422 -7.36 -18.48 28.70
N LYS A 423 -6.75 -17.67 27.82
CA LYS A 423 -5.39 -17.13 27.97
C LYS A 423 -5.33 -15.65 27.56
N PRO A 424 -6.11 -14.76 28.19
CA PRO A 424 -6.16 -13.34 27.82
C PRO A 424 -4.81 -12.64 27.94
N HIS A 425 -3.91 -13.11 28.83
CA HIS A 425 -2.57 -12.56 29.06
C HIS A 425 -1.62 -12.66 27.86
N LEU A 426 -1.93 -13.51 26.86
CA LEU A 426 -1.19 -13.59 25.60
C LEU A 426 -1.36 -12.34 24.72
N PHE A 427 -2.43 -11.57 24.93
CA PHE A 427 -2.80 -10.43 24.09
C PHE A 427 -2.32 -9.12 24.69
N ALA A 428 -2.13 -8.12 23.84
CA ALA A 428 -1.64 -6.81 24.24
C ALA A 428 -2.51 -6.13 25.29
N LEU A 429 -1.88 -5.62 26.35
CA LEU A 429 -2.51 -4.70 27.30
C LEU A 429 -2.82 -3.38 26.59
N GLN A 430 -4.09 -2.98 26.62
CA GLN A 430 -4.62 -1.76 26.03
C GLN A 430 -4.59 -0.59 27.03
N PRO A 431 -4.69 0.66 26.56
CA PRO A 431 -4.72 1.83 27.44
C PRO A 431 -5.88 1.86 28.43
N ASP A 432 -6.97 1.13 28.17
CA ASP A 432 -8.13 0.99 29.06
C ASP A 432 -7.91 -0.06 30.18
N GLY A 433 -6.68 -0.55 30.34
CA GLY A 433 -6.33 -1.60 31.31
C GLY A 433 -6.74 -3.02 30.90
N THR A 434 -7.47 -3.19 29.79
CA THR A 434 -7.95 -4.50 29.34
C THR A 434 -6.99 -5.16 28.34
N ARG A 435 -7.20 -6.45 28.05
CA ARG A 435 -6.51 -7.16 26.96
C ARG A 435 -7.42 -7.47 25.76
N LYS A 436 -8.56 -6.76 25.68
CA LYS A 436 -9.53 -6.93 24.58
C LYS A 436 -8.91 -6.44 23.28
N GLN A 437 -8.96 -7.26 22.24
CA GLN A 437 -8.40 -6.92 20.91
C GLN A 437 -9.49 -6.50 19.91
N ARG A 438 -10.64 -6.01 20.39
CA ARG A 438 -11.82 -5.72 19.56
C ARG A 438 -12.02 -4.20 19.37
N LEU A 439 -11.98 -3.76 18.12
CA LEU A 439 -12.86 -2.69 17.63
C LEU A 439 -13.59 -3.21 16.38
N GLY A 440 -14.82 -3.69 16.56
CA GLY A 440 -15.70 -4.16 15.49
C GLY A 440 -15.71 -5.68 15.25
N LYS A 441 -16.13 -6.09 14.05
CA LYS A 441 -16.37 -7.51 13.66
C LYS A 441 -15.09 -8.31 13.33
N ARG A 442 -13.92 -7.67 13.20
CA ARG A 442 -12.66 -8.31 12.81
C ARG A 442 -11.90 -8.80 14.03
N THR A 443 -11.63 -10.10 14.11
CA THR A 443 -10.92 -10.77 15.22
C THR A 443 -9.58 -11.38 14.79
N GLU A 444 -9.29 -11.34 13.50
CA GLU A 444 -8.18 -12.00 12.81
C GLU A 444 -6.87 -11.19 12.81
N ARG A 445 -6.78 -10.08 13.55
CA ARG A 445 -5.56 -9.23 13.58
C ARG A 445 -5.09 -8.82 14.98
N PRO A 446 -5.00 -9.73 15.96
CA PRO A 446 -4.67 -9.34 17.33
C PRO A 446 -3.27 -8.72 17.46
N THR A 447 -3.11 -7.83 18.43
CA THR A 447 -1.79 -7.45 18.94
C THR A 447 -1.47 -8.30 20.16
N LEU A 448 -0.20 -8.67 20.32
CA LEU A 448 0.25 -9.69 21.27
C LEU A 448 1.12 -9.08 22.38
N CYS A 449 1.14 -9.74 23.53
CA CYS A 449 2.05 -9.44 24.63
C CYS A 449 3.39 -10.15 24.39
N LEU A 450 4.31 -9.49 23.66
CA LEU A 450 5.57 -10.11 23.22
C LEU A 450 6.53 -10.44 24.36
N SER A 451 6.36 -9.87 25.56
CA SER A 451 7.14 -10.24 26.75
C SER A 451 6.65 -11.52 27.43
N ASN A 452 5.52 -12.09 27.02
CA ASN A 452 4.90 -13.23 27.71
C ASN A 452 5.57 -14.57 27.34
N GLN A 453 6.00 -15.34 28.34
CA GLN A 453 6.70 -16.61 28.13
C GLN A 453 5.77 -17.71 27.58
N GLU A 454 4.53 -17.80 28.05
CA GLU A 454 3.58 -18.81 27.55
C GLU A 454 3.26 -18.62 26.06
N LEU A 455 3.27 -17.37 25.56
CA LEU A 455 3.17 -17.09 24.13
C LEU A 455 4.35 -17.70 23.36
N VAL A 456 5.57 -17.60 23.89
CA VAL A 456 6.77 -18.24 23.30
C VAL A 456 6.59 -19.75 23.29
N ASP A 457 6.21 -20.36 24.42
CA ASP A 457 6.07 -21.81 24.55
C ASP A 457 5.04 -22.41 23.57
N ILE A 458 3.86 -21.78 23.47
CA ILE A 458 2.82 -22.17 22.51
C ILE A 458 3.34 -22.05 21.08
N THR A 459 4.07 -20.98 20.78
CA THR A 459 4.57 -20.71 19.43
C THR A 459 5.67 -21.70 19.03
N VAL A 460 6.62 -21.98 19.91
CA VAL A 460 7.68 -22.99 19.71
C VAL A 460 7.05 -24.35 19.43
N LYS A 461 6.12 -24.80 20.28
CA LYS A 461 5.45 -26.09 20.09
C LYS A 461 4.76 -26.16 18.72
N ARG A 462 3.99 -25.14 18.35
CA ARG A 462 3.31 -25.09 17.04
C ARG A 462 4.30 -25.14 15.88
N LYS A 463 5.44 -24.47 15.98
CA LYS A 463 6.46 -24.45 14.92
C LYS A 463 7.17 -25.78 14.74
N ILE A 464 7.54 -26.43 15.85
CA ILE A 464 8.09 -27.79 15.83
C ILE A 464 7.08 -28.75 15.19
N ASP A 465 5.81 -28.72 15.63
CA ASP A 465 4.75 -29.56 15.04
C ASP A 465 4.55 -29.28 13.54
N GLU A 466 4.66 -28.02 13.09
CA GLU A 466 4.51 -27.63 11.69
C GLU A 466 5.67 -28.13 10.82
N PHE A 467 6.92 -28.07 11.31
CA PHE A 467 8.08 -28.63 10.61
C PHE A 467 8.04 -30.16 10.59
N ALA A 468 7.66 -30.80 11.69
CA ALA A 468 7.49 -32.26 11.74
C ALA A 468 6.48 -32.74 10.70
N ARG A 469 5.36 -32.02 10.53
CA ARG A 469 4.34 -32.32 9.50
C ARG A 469 4.77 -31.98 8.08
N ASN A 470 5.72 -31.06 7.90
CA ASN A 470 6.14 -30.57 6.58
C ASN A 470 7.67 -30.48 6.48
N PRO A 471 8.39 -31.61 6.49
CA PRO A 471 9.85 -31.61 6.55
C PRO A 471 10.53 -30.98 5.31
N SER A 472 9.81 -30.89 4.19
CA SER A 472 10.29 -30.23 2.96
C SER A 472 10.33 -28.70 3.05
N LYS A 473 9.63 -28.08 4.02
CA LYS A 473 9.67 -26.61 4.17
C LYS A 473 11.06 -26.16 4.62
N LYS A 474 11.56 -25.10 3.98
CA LYS A 474 12.84 -24.45 4.32
C LYS A 474 12.62 -23.29 5.28
N ALA A 475 11.46 -22.62 5.20
CA ALA A 475 11.08 -21.58 6.15
C ALA A 475 9.60 -21.64 6.51
N LEU A 476 9.26 -21.36 7.77
CA LEU A 476 7.89 -21.15 8.24
C LEU A 476 7.69 -19.72 8.71
N SER A 477 6.47 -19.18 8.53
CA SER A 477 6.19 -17.80 8.93
C SER A 477 6.08 -17.61 10.44
N LEU A 478 6.75 -16.60 10.96
CA LEU A 478 6.61 -16.07 12.32
C LEU A 478 6.14 -14.59 12.30
N CYS A 479 5.70 -14.08 11.14
CA CYS A 479 5.30 -12.69 11.02
C CYS A 479 4.10 -12.33 11.93
N LEU A 480 4.22 -11.22 12.66
CA LEU A 480 3.13 -10.63 13.44
C LEU A 480 1.97 -10.21 12.53
N PRO A 481 0.72 -10.13 13.04
CA PRO A 481 -0.44 -9.65 12.27
C PRO A 481 -0.28 -8.20 11.77
N ASP A 482 -1.01 -7.83 10.71
CA ASP A 482 -1.02 -6.49 10.06
C ASP A 482 -1.52 -5.34 10.97
N GLY A 483 -1.79 -5.64 12.24
CA GLY A 483 -2.38 -4.74 13.23
C GLY A 483 -3.91 -4.74 13.20
N ALA A 484 -4.51 -4.70 14.39
CA ALA A 484 -5.92 -4.40 14.59
C ALA A 484 -6.13 -2.91 14.86
N PRO A 485 -7.37 -2.42 14.83
CA PRO A 485 -7.74 -1.15 15.44
C PRO A 485 -7.60 -1.19 16.98
N VAL A 486 -6.43 -1.59 17.49
CA VAL A 486 -6.05 -1.67 18.91
C VAL A 486 -4.57 -1.32 19.03
N SER A 487 -4.13 -0.92 20.22
CA SER A 487 -2.75 -0.47 20.45
C SER A 487 -1.82 -1.66 20.65
N TRP A 488 -0.53 -1.48 20.36
CA TRP A 488 0.52 -2.43 20.75
C TRP A 488 0.55 -2.62 22.27
N CYS A 489 1.10 -3.75 22.76
CA CYS A 489 1.12 -4.03 24.20
C CYS A 489 1.90 -2.98 24.98
N LEU A 490 1.25 -2.36 25.97
CA LEU A 490 1.86 -1.33 26.81
C LEU A 490 2.17 -1.83 28.23
N CYS A 491 2.13 -3.13 28.47
CA CYS A 491 2.53 -3.66 29.78
C CYS A 491 4.01 -3.36 30.06
N GLU A 492 4.36 -3.25 31.35
CA GLU A 492 5.72 -2.97 31.80
C GLU A 492 6.74 -3.95 31.21
N GLY A 493 6.43 -5.25 31.20
CA GLY A 493 7.32 -6.28 30.64
C GLY A 493 7.60 -6.08 29.14
N CYS A 494 6.64 -5.58 28.37
CA CYS A 494 6.87 -5.23 26.98
C CYS A 494 7.68 -3.93 26.87
N ARG A 495 7.38 -2.89 27.67
CA ARG A 495 8.10 -1.60 27.63
C ARG A 495 9.58 -1.73 28.02
N LYS A 496 9.90 -2.66 28.93
CA LYS A 496 11.29 -3.03 29.30
C LYS A 496 12.09 -3.62 28.14
N LEU A 497 11.43 -4.09 27.09
CA LEU A 497 12.11 -4.60 25.89
C LEU A 497 12.42 -3.51 24.86
N ASP A 498 11.90 -2.29 25.03
CA ASP A 498 12.14 -1.16 24.11
C ASP A 498 13.29 -0.29 24.66
N PRO A 499 14.46 -0.23 24.01
CA PRO A 499 15.55 0.64 24.42
C PRO A 499 15.17 2.11 24.35
N VAL A 500 15.52 2.89 25.38
CA VAL A 500 15.29 4.35 25.40
C VAL A 500 15.97 5.10 24.25
N ASN A 501 17.08 4.58 23.73
CA ASN A 501 17.82 5.15 22.60
C ASN A 501 17.47 4.52 21.25
N ALA A 502 16.46 3.65 21.18
CA ALA A 502 16.01 3.12 19.91
C ALA A 502 15.48 4.26 19.00
N PRO A 503 15.62 4.15 17.67
CA PRO A 503 15.26 5.23 16.76
C PRO A 503 13.82 5.71 16.97
N SER A 504 13.59 7.03 16.89
CA SER A 504 12.24 7.58 17.04
C SER A 504 11.31 6.98 16.00
N GLY A 505 10.11 6.63 16.44
CA GLY A 505 9.06 6.03 15.66
C GLY A 505 7.71 6.62 16.08
N ASN A 506 6.66 5.95 15.63
CA ASN A 506 5.30 6.30 15.99
C ASN A 506 4.52 5.03 16.28
N VAL A 507 3.65 5.09 17.29
CA VAL A 507 2.70 4.03 17.61
C VAL A 507 1.29 4.54 17.37
N VAL A 508 0.43 3.70 16.80
CA VAL A 508 -1.00 4.00 16.68
C VAL A 508 -1.68 3.49 17.94
N ILE A 509 -2.45 4.37 18.58
CA ILE A 509 -3.21 4.10 19.80
C ILE A 509 -4.69 4.25 19.46
N TYR A 510 -5.51 3.30 19.87
CA TYR A 510 -6.91 3.22 19.45
C TYR A 510 -7.92 3.48 20.58
N PHE A 511 -7.53 4.22 21.62
CA PHE A 511 -8.40 4.49 22.76
C PHE A 511 -8.07 5.84 23.44
N PRO A 512 -9.08 6.68 23.81
CA PRO A 512 -10.50 6.59 23.45
C PRO A 512 -10.77 7.00 21.98
N LYS A 513 -9.78 7.60 21.31
CA LYS A 513 -9.78 7.89 19.86
C LYS A 513 -8.49 7.39 19.24
N ARG A 514 -8.53 7.13 17.93
CA ARG A 514 -7.33 6.81 17.16
C ARG A 514 -6.37 8.01 17.18
N GLY A 515 -5.20 7.82 17.79
CA GLY A 515 -4.09 8.78 17.79
C GLY A 515 -2.82 8.14 17.25
N ILE A 516 -1.93 8.98 16.70
CA ILE A 516 -0.54 8.60 16.44
C ILE A 516 0.27 9.29 17.54
N GLN A 517 1.05 8.53 18.30
CA GLN A 517 1.90 9.05 19.35
C GLN A 517 3.37 8.80 19.00
N PRO A 518 4.26 9.79 19.18
CA PRO A 518 5.70 9.56 19.16
C PRO A 518 6.06 8.48 20.18
N TYR A 519 6.88 7.52 19.76
CA TYR A 519 7.40 6.45 20.61
C TYR A 519 8.72 5.96 20.00
N VAL A 520 9.48 5.09 20.66
CA VAL A 520 10.66 4.48 20.03
C VAL A 520 10.27 3.34 19.07
N SER A 521 11.16 2.98 18.15
CA SER A 521 10.98 1.78 17.31
C SER A 521 10.84 0.55 18.21
N MET A 522 9.82 -0.28 17.97
CA MET A 522 9.54 -1.50 18.74
C MET A 522 10.34 -2.71 18.24
N THR A 523 11.42 -2.47 17.50
CA THR A 523 12.16 -3.53 16.79
C THR A 523 12.80 -4.49 17.76
N ASP A 524 13.51 -3.99 18.76
CA ASP A 524 14.19 -4.81 19.76
C ASP A 524 13.21 -5.75 20.48
N ARG A 525 12.05 -5.26 20.93
CA ARG A 525 10.99 -6.11 21.49
C ARG A 525 10.50 -7.19 20.54
N VAL A 526 10.24 -6.83 19.29
CA VAL A 526 9.76 -7.78 18.29
C VAL A 526 10.81 -8.86 18.07
N PHE A 527 12.07 -8.48 17.83
CA PHE A 527 13.15 -9.41 17.55
C PHE A 527 13.59 -10.21 18.78
N GLU A 528 13.43 -9.69 20.00
CA GLU A 528 13.61 -10.46 21.24
C GLU A 528 12.61 -11.62 21.32
N PHE A 529 11.35 -11.37 21.00
CA PHE A 529 10.35 -12.43 20.91
C PHE A 529 10.69 -13.42 19.79
N MET A 530 11.07 -12.93 18.60
CA MET A 530 11.46 -13.80 17.48
C MET A 530 12.65 -14.68 17.84
N ASN A 531 13.67 -14.13 18.51
CA ASN A 531 14.87 -14.85 18.92
C ASN A 531 14.54 -15.98 19.90
N ARG A 532 13.79 -15.71 20.97
CA ARG A 532 13.39 -16.74 21.96
C ARG A 532 12.60 -17.90 21.34
N VAL A 533 11.79 -17.63 20.31
CA VAL A 533 11.10 -18.68 19.55
C VAL A 533 12.09 -19.42 18.64
N THR A 534 12.93 -18.67 17.92
CA THR A 534 13.82 -19.25 16.89
C THR A 534 14.91 -20.11 17.48
N GLU A 535 15.50 -19.71 18.59
CA GLU A 535 16.54 -20.46 19.32
C GLU A 535 16.06 -21.89 19.63
N ARG A 536 14.89 -22.01 20.25
CA ARG A 536 14.29 -23.31 20.61
C ARG A 536 13.79 -24.13 19.44
N VAL A 537 13.43 -23.49 18.33
CA VAL A 537 13.04 -24.20 17.09
C VAL A 537 14.28 -24.68 16.32
N ALA A 538 15.40 -23.94 16.41
CA ALA A 538 16.65 -24.28 15.75
C ALA A 538 17.34 -25.50 16.40
N GLU A 539 17.08 -25.80 17.68
CA GLU A 539 17.60 -27.01 18.34
C GLU A 539 17.28 -28.30 17.57
N PRO A 540 16.00 -28.66 17.28
CA PRO A 540 15.68 -29.83 16.47
C PRO A 540 15.79 -29.57 14.94
N TYR A 541 15.86 -28.31 14.50
CA TYR A 541 15.82 -27.94 13.08
C TYR A 541 16.88 -26.87 12.71
N PRO A 542 18.18 -27.17 12.83
CA PRO A 542 19.25 -26.18 12.68
C PRO A 542 19.36 -25.59 11.26
N ASP A 543 18.93 -26.33 10.23
CA ASP A 543 18.97 -25.88 8.84
C ASP A 543 17.69 -25.15 8.38
N LYS A 544 16.69 -25.03 9.27
CA LYS A 544 15.40 -24.41 8.94
C LYS A 544 15.35 -22.95 9.39
N LEU A 545 14.60 -22.15 8.65
CA LEU A 545 14.44 -20.72 8.94
C LEU A 545 13.05 -20.40 9.48
N LEU A 546 12.95 -19.32 10.26
CA LEU A 546 11.68 -18.67 10.56
C LEU A 546 11.65 -17.30 9.88
N SER A 547 10.60 -17.01 9.12
CA SER A 547 10.48 -15.72 8.44
C SER A 547 9.77 -14.69 9.32
N THR A 548 10.24 -13.44 9.28
CA THR A 548 9.64 -12.33 10.03
C THR A 548 9.68 -11.06 9.19
N TYR A 549 8.73 -10.15 9.42
CA TYR A 549 8.75 -8.83 8.78
C TYR A 549 9.63 -7.85 9.57
N ALA A 550 10.23 -6.88 8.88
CA ALA A 550 10.57 -5.58 9.44
C ALA A 550 9.57 -4.57 8.85
N TYR A 551 8.57 -4.19 9.63
CA TYR A 551 7.36 -3.51 9.14
C TYR A 551 6.80 -2.54 10.18
N SER A 552 6.13 -1.47 9.72
CA SER A 552 5.41 -0.54 10.59
C SER A 552 6.30 0.04 11.71
N CYS A 553 5.88 -0.03 12.97
CA CYS A 553 6.63 0.45 14.13
C CYS A 553 7.88 -0.36 14.48
N TYR A 554 8.19 -1.44 13.75
CA TYR A 554 9.40 -2.25 13.89
C TYR A 554 10.14 -2.40 12.55
N THR A 555 10.07 -1.37 11.70
CA THR A 555 10.75 -1.34 10.40
C THR A 555 12.24 -0.99 10.50
N LYS A 556 12.62 -0.19 11.50
CA LYS A 556 14.01 0.29 11.69
C LYS A 556 14.85 -0.81 12.36
N PRO A 557 16.15 -0.93 12.09
CA PRO A 557 17.02 -1.93 12.72
C PRO A 557 17.07 -1.81 14.25
N PRO A 558 17.29 -2.93 14.98
CA PRO A 558 17.37 -2.95 16.44
C PRO A 558 18.68 -2.33 16.92
N VAL A 559 18.68 -1.74 18.12
CA VAL A 559 19.88 -1.14 18.74
C VAL A 559 20.47 -1.98 19.87
N ARG A 560 19.75 -3.01 20.35
CA ARG A 560 20.15 -3.87 21.47
C ARG A 560 20.16 -5.35 21.08
N VAL A 561 19.13 -5.82 20.37
CA VAL A 561 18.95 -7.24 20.03
C VAL A 561 19.58 -7.54 18.67
N LYS A 562 20.53 -8.49 18.63
CA LYS A 562 21.02 -9.06 17.37
C LYS A 562 20.03 -10.14 16.88
N PRO A 563 19.51 -10.07 15.64
CA PRO A 563 18.62 -11.11 15.12
C PRO A 563 19.30 -12.49 15.10
N HIS A 564 18.58 -13.53 15.49
CA HIS A 564 19.05 -14.92 15.42
C HIS A 564 19.36 -15.31 13.96
N PRO A 565 20.45 -16.04 13.65
CA PRO A 565 20.88 -16.33 12.28
C PRO A 565 19.83 -17.10 11.44
N ASN A 566 19.01 -17.94 12.07
CA ASN A 566 17.91 -18.65 11.41
C ASN A 566 16.67 -17.79 11.12
N LEU A 567 16.72 -16.47 11.34
CA LEU A 567 15.68 -15.56 10.90
C LEU A 567 15.89 -15.14 9.43
N LEU A 568 14.83 -15.33 8.63
CA LEU A 568 14.66 -14.73 7.31
C LEU A 568 13.89 -13.41 7.46
N ILE A 569 14.54 -12.28 7.22
CA ILE A 569 14.00 -10.94 7.49
C ILE A 569 13.43 -10.36 6.20
N LEU A 570 12.14 -10.06 6.18
CA LEU A 570 11.46 -9.44 5.04
C LEU A 570 11.20 -7.96 5.36
N SER A 571 12.03 -7.08 4.81
CA SER A 571 11.88 -5.63 4.97
C SER A 571 10.76 -5.10 4.10
N VAL A 572 9.77 -4.45 4.74
CA VAL A 572 8.62 -3.83 4.05
C VAL A 572 8.87 -2.34 3.80
N ALA A 573 10.10 -1.86 4.02
CA ALA A 573 10.48 -0.47 3.77
C ALA A 573 10.30 -0.13 2.29
N GLY A 574 9.73 1.04 1.99
CA GLY A 574 9.70 1.59 0.64
C GLY A 574 8.32 2.08 0.20
N ASN A 575 8.28 3.35 -0.17
CA ASN A 575 7.17 3.98 -0.90
C ASN A 575 7.71 5.12 -1.76
N TYR A 576 7.79 4.92 -3.07
CA TYR A 576 8.35 5.90 -4.00
C TYR A 576 7.47 7.12 -4.23
N ALA A 577 6.21 7.11 -3.77
CA ALA A 577 5.36 8.31 -3.82
C ALA A 577 5.79 9.40 -2.83
N ASN A 578 6.82 9.18 -2.02
CA ASN A 578 7.41 10.21 -1.16
C ASN A 578 8.92 9.99 -1.07
N ALA A 579 9.69 10.91 -1.67
CA ALA A 579 11.14 10.83 -1.80
C ALA A 579 11.89 10.82 -0.45
N ALA A 580 11.26 11.27 0.65
CA ALA A 580 11.86 11.15 1.99
C ALA A 580 12.07 9.69 2.43
N ASN A 581 11.36 8.73 1.81
CA ASN A 581 11.56 7.32 2.10
C ASN A 581 12.84 6.75 1.49
N ASP A 582 13.41 7.37 0.47
CA ASP A 582 14.47 6.75 -0.33
C ASP A 582 15.71 6.45 0.50
N ARG A 583 16.20 7.47 1.19
CA ARG A 583 17.32 7.36 2.12
C ARG A 583 17.03 6.39 3.27
N ILE A 584 15.82 6.44 3.81
CA ILE A 584 15.39 5.57 4.92
C ILE A 584 15.38 4.10 4.50
N VAL A 585 14.98 3.81 3.26
CA VAL A 585 14.94 2.44 2.72
C VAL A 585 16.35 1.89 2.57
N GLU A 586 17.24 2.67 1.95
CA GLU A 586 18.64 2.28 1.76
C GLU A 586 19.33 2.06 3.11
N GLU A 587 19.23 3.02 4.02
CA GLU A 587 19.82 2.94 5.36
C GLU A 587 19.32 1.71 6.14
N ASN A 588 18.00 1.48 6.16
CA ASN A 588 17.43 0.33 6.84
C ASN A 588 17.88 -0.99 6.21
N LEU A 589 17.87 -1.10 4.88
CA LEU A 589 18.26 -2.35 4.20
C LEU A 589 19.75 -2.63 4.32
N ALA A 590 20.61 -1.60 4.32
CA ALA A 590 22.04 -1.73 4.59
C ALA A 590 22.28 -2.23 6.02
N ALA A 591 21.59 -1.65 6.99
CA ALA A 591 21.67 -2.07 8.38
C ALA A 591 21.18 -3.51 8.57
N TRP A 592 20.00 -3.87 8.04
CA TRP A 592 19.47 -5.23 8.13
C TRP A 592 20.40 -6.26 7.50
N SER A 593 20.98 -5.94 6.34
CA SER A 593 21.93 -6.83 5.64
C SER A 593 23.25 -7.02 6.41
N SER A 594 23.61 -6.09 7.30
CA SER A 594 24.87 -6.17 8.07
C SER A 594 24.88 -7.23 9.17
N PHE A 595 23.71 -7.73 9.60
CA PHE A 595 23.63 -8.73 10.67
C PHE A 595 24.02 -10.16 10.25
N GLY A 596 24.20 -10.42 8.94
CA GLY A 596 24.50 -11.75 8.39
C GLY A 596 23.27 -12.63 8.16
N ASN A 597 22.07 -12.11 8.44
CA ASN A 597 20.80 -12.78 8.15
C ASN A 597 20.49 -12.82 6.65
N LYS A 598 19.60 -13.75 6.26
CA LYS A 598 18.97 -13.68 4.94
C LYS A 598 17.94 -12.55 4.98
N VAL A 599 18.12 -11.53 4.14
CA VAL A 599 17.23 -10.37 4.06
C VAL A 599 16.54 -10.33 2.70
N MET A 600 15.23 -10.16 2.67
CA MET A 600 14.46 -9.91 1.47
C MET A 600 13.89 -8.49 1.48
N TRP A 601 13.72 -7.93 0.29
CA TRP A 601 12.99 -6.69 0.12
C TRP A 601 11.56 -6.96 -0.37
N ARG A 602 10.58 -6.54 0.42
CA ARG A 602 9.14 -6.74 0.19
C ARG A 602 8.38 -5.41 0.24
N PRO A 603 8.65 -4.46 -0.68
CA PRO A 603 8.09 -3.12 -0.63
C PRO A 603 6.63 -3.05 -1.12
N ASN A 604 5.97 -1.93 -0.83
CA ASN A 604 4.67 -1.54 -1.41
C ASN A 604 4.82 -0.52 -2.56
N VAL A 605 5.98 -0.45 -3.22
CA VAL A 605 6.31 0.63 -4.17
C VAL A 605 5.38 0.70 -5.38
N HIS A 606 4.82 -0.43 -5.85
CA HIS A 606 3.85 -0.43 -6.97
C HIS A 606 2.47 0.11 -6.61
N MET A 607 2.21 0.31 -5.32
CA MET A 607 1.04 1.07 -4.86
C MET A 607 1.17 2.55 -5.19
N GLY A 608 2.41 3.05 -5.37
CA GLY A 608 2.73 4.42 -5.75
C GLY A 608 1.84 5.45 -5.07
N PHE A 609 1.28 6.35 -5.89
CA PHE A 609 0.33 7.38 -5.47
C PHE A 609 -1.09 6.85 -5.23
N ARG A 610 -1.34 5.54 -5.39
CA ARG A 610 -2.67 4.90 -5.26
C ARG A 610 -3.74 5.57 -6.14
N ILE A 611 -3.35 5.88 -7.37
CA ILE A 611 -4.18 6.49 -8.41
C ILE A 611 -3.98 5.74 -9.73
N HIS A 612 -5.05 5.64 -10.51
CA HIS A 612 -5.04 5.09 -11.86
C HIS A 612 -4.59 6.16 -12.85
N ALA A 613 -3.28 6.41 -12.91
CA ALA A 613 -2.65 7.34 -13.85
C ALA A 613 -1.25 6.81 -14.21
N PRO A 614 -0.65 7.25 -15.34
CA PRO A 614 0.72 6.91 -15.67
C PRO A 614 1.67 7.37 -14.55
N ASP A 615 2.41 6.42 -13.99
CA ASP A 615 3.54 6.68 -13.11
C ASP A 615 4.75 5.88 -13.58
N ASN A 616 5.94 6.42 -13.34
CA ASN A 616 7.18 5.78 -13.76
C ASN A 616 8.25 5.86 -12.67
N PHE A 617 8.47 4.73 -12.00
CA PHE A 617 9.54 4.54 -11.01
C PHE A 617 10.61 3.56 -11.50
N ALA A 618 10.65 3.27 -12.80
CA ALA A 618 11.44 2.21 -13.38
C ALA A 618 12.95 2.36 -13.10
N ARG A 619 13.50 3.57 -13.28
CA ARG A 619 14.93 3.86 -13.06
C ARG A 619 15.33 3.67 -11.61
N LYS A 620 14.52 4.21 -10.69
CA LYS A 620 14.73 4.06 -9.26
C LYS A 620 14.66 2.60 -8.83
N MET A 621 13.64 1.88 -9.27
CA MET A 621 13.49 0.45 -9.01
C MET A 621 14.68 -0.35 -9.52
N PHE A 622 15.13 -0.08 -10.74
CA PHE A 622 16.30 -0.72 -11.32
C PHE A 622 17.56 -0.46 -10.50
N SER A 623 17.77 0.79 -10.07
CA SER A 623 18.89 1.18 -9.20
C SER A 623 18.85 0.44 -7.86
N ASP A 624 17.72 0.48 -7.15
CA ASP A 624 17.58 -0.14 -5.84
C ASP A 624 17.77 -1.67 -5.91
N ILE A 625 17.16 -2.34 -6.90
CA ILE A 625 17.34 -3.79 -7.12
C ILE A 625 18.81 -4.11 -7.41
N SER A 626 19.47 -3.34 -8.29
CA SER A 626 20.87 -3.57 -8.66
C SER A 626 21.82 -3.36 -7.47
N LEU A 627 21.58 -2.33 -6.65
CA LEU A 627 22.34 -2.08 -5.43
C LEU A 627 22.18 -3.23 -4.44
N LEU A 628 20.95 -3.69 -4.21
CA LEU A 628 20.65 -4.80 -3.30
C LEU A 628 21.25 -6.12 -3.81
N ALA A 629 21.26 -6.34 -5.13
CA ALA A 629 21.90 -7.49 -5.76
C ALA A 629 23.38 -7.58 -5.45
N GLU A 630 24.08 -6.46 -5.65
CA GLU A 630 25.53 -6.37 -5.45
C GLU A 630 25.92 -6.61 -3.98
N ASN A 631 25.00 -6.33 -3.06
CA ASN A 631 25.19 -6.47 -1.61
C ASN A 631 24.52 -7.73 -1.02
N GLY A 632 24.15 -8.70 -1.85
CA GLY A 632 23.78 -10.04 -1.38
C GLY A 632 22.39 -10.16 -0.76
N ILE A 633 21.43 -9.32 -1.16
CA ILE A 633 20.01 -9.50 -0.78
C ILE A 633 19.53 -10.91 -1.13
N PHE A 634 18.72 -11.55 -0.28
CA PHE A 634 18.23 -12.92 -0.47
C PHE A 634 17.20 -13.03 -1.62
N GLY A 635 16.36 -12.02 -1.77
CA GLY A 635 15.37 -11.95 -2.84
C GLY A 635 14.34 -10.84 -2.66
N PHE A 636 13.34 -10.85 -3.54
CA PHE A 636 12.30 -9.82 -3.64
C PHE A 636 10.90 -10.41 -3.64
N ASP A 637 9.97 -9.72 -2.99
CA ASP A 637 8.55 -10.02 -3.02
C ASP A 637 7.76 -8.72 -3.07
N PHE A 638 7.62 -8.14 -4.26
CA PHE A 638 6.93 -6.88 -4.45
C PHE A 638 5.44 -7.04 -4.19
N ASP A 639 4.92 -6.27 -3.24
CA ASP A 639 3.52 -6.36 -2.84
C ASP A 639 2.62 -5.39 -3.60
N SER A 640 1.35 -5.77 -3.66
CA SER A 640 0.25 -4.94 -4.12
C SER A 640 0.37 -4.32 -5.52
N MET A 641 0.55 -5.18 -6.52
CA MET A 641 0.38 -4.77 -7.91
C MET A 641 -1.07 -4.87 -8.36
N TYR A 642 -1.58 -3.80 -8.95
CA TYR A 642 -2.97 -3.70 -9.37
C TYR A 642 -3.22 -4.18 -10.82
N ASN A 643 -2.26 -4.85 -11.47
CA ASN A 643 -2.38 -5.27 -12.88
C ASN A 643 -2.67 -4.12 -13.85
N GLU A 644 -2.19 -2.92 -13.53
CA GLU A 644 -2.39 -1.70 -14.32
C GLU A 644 -1.35 -1.61 -15.45
N TRP A 645 -1.35 -2.57 -16.37
CA TRP A 645 -0.36 -2.65 -17.44
C TRP A 645 -0.38 -1.44 -18.37
N ALA A 646 -1.52 -0.78 -18.56
CA ALA A 646 -1.62 0.44 -19.35
C ALA A 646 -0.88 1.63 -18.73
N THR A 647 -0.77 1.71 -17.40
CA THR A 647 -0.15 2.84 -16.70
C THR A 647 1.22 2.53 -16.12
N LYS A 648 1.54 1.25 -15.90
CA LYS A 648 2.74 0.81 -15.16
C LYS A 648 3.60 -0.23 -15.87
N CYS A 649 3.28 -0.60 -17.12
CA CYS A 649 4.00 -1.65 -17.85
C CYS A 649 5.52 -1.46 -17.87
N PHE A 650 6.01 -0.25 -18.11
CA PHE A 650 7.44 0.02 -18.16
C PHE A 650 8.12 -0.23 -16.81
N SER A 651 7.52 0.22 -15.71
CA SER A 651 7.99 -0.08 -14.34
C SER A 651 8.00 -1.58 -14.04
N TYR A 652 6.99 -2.33 -14.51
CA TYR A 652 6.93 -3.79 -14.34
C TYR A 652 8.00 -4.51 -15.15
N TYR A 653 8.19 -4.13 -16.41
CA TYR A 653 9.23 -4.66 -17.27
C TYR A 653 10.62 -4.42 -16.70
N MET A 654 10.94 -3.17 -16.35
CA MET A 654 12.25 -2.82 -15.80
C MET A 654 12.51 -3.46 -14.44
N GLY A 655 11.48 -3.57 -13.58
CA GLY A 655 11.59 -4.30 -12.32
C GLY A 655 11.86 -5.80 -12.49
N ALA A 656 11.33 -6.43 -13.54
CA ALA A 656 11.60 -7.82 -13.87
C ALA A 656 13.02 -7.99 -14.46
N LYS A 657 13.42 -7.13 -15.40
CA LYS A 657 14.78 -7.14 -15.98
C LYS A 657 15.85 -6.85 -14.92
N ALA A 658 15.60 -5.96 -13.97
CA ALA A 658 16.55 -5.70 -12.88
C ALA A 658 16.80 -6.94 -12.00
N GLN A 659 15.80 -7.81 -11.83
CA GLN A 659 15.93 -9.06 -11.06
C GLN A 659 16.62 -10.17 -11.86
N PHE A 660 16.78 -10.00 -13.17
CA PHE A 660 17.53 -10.92 -14.04
C PHE A 660 18.19 -10.18 -15.21
N ASN A 661 19.43 -9.72 -14.98
CA ASN A 661 20.24 -8.94 -15.91
C ASN A 661 21.64 -9.56 -16.09
N PRO A 662 21.75 -10.72 -16.78
CA PRO A 662 23.00 -11.47 -16.89
C PRO A 662 24.11 -10.68 -17.60
N ASP A 663 23.76 -9.87 -18.59
CA ASP A 663 24.71 -9.03 -19.32
C ASP A 663 25.15 -7.77 -18.55
N ARG A 664 24.61 -7.56 -17.33
CA ARG A 664 24.85 -6.37 -16.49
C ARG A 664 24.63 -5.07 -17.27
N VAL A 665 23.64 -5.01 -18.14
CA VAL A 665 23.34 -3.82 -18.95
C VAL A 665 22.74 -2.72 -18.08
N ASP A 666 23.09 -1.46 -18.32
CA ASP A 666 22.55 -0.32 -17.59
C ASP A 666 21.07 -0.04 -17.92
N PHE A 667 20.43 0.81 -17.11
CA PHE A 667 19.02 1.16 -17.26
C PHE A 667 18.70 1.78 -18.63
N ASP A 668 19.50 2.74 -19.08
CA ASP A 668 19.19 3.52 -20.30
C ASP A 668 19.32 2.64 -21.53
N SER A 669 20.31 1.76 -21.57
CA SER A 669 20.47 0.74 -22.60
C SER A 669 19.27 -0.21 -22.70
N LEU A 670 18.73 -0.67 -21.56
CA LEU A 670 17.52 -1.50 -21.52
C LEU A 670 16.25 -0.72 -21.90
N ALA A 671 16.14 0.54 -21.47
CA ALA A 671 15.04 1.42 -21.82
C ALA A 671 15.02 1.73 -23.34
N ASP A 672 16.19 1.96 -23.93
CA ASP A 672 16.34 2.14 -25.37
C ASP A 672 16.00 0.87 -26.14
N ASP A 673 16.42 -0.29 -25.64
CA ASP A 673 16.05 -1.57 -26.24
C ASP A 673 14.55 -1.84 -26.17
N TYR A 674 13.91 -1.56 -25.03
CA TYR A 674 12.46 -1.60 -24.88
C TYR A 674 11.74 -0.72 -25.91
N CYS A 675 12.19 0.53 -26.06
CA CYS A 675 11.59 1.48 -26.99
C CYS A 675 11.82 1.08 -28.45
N ARG A 676 13.05 0.72 -28.82
CA ARG A 676 13.40 0.29 -30.18
C ARG A 676 12.66 -0.98 -30.59
N ALA A 677 12.68 -2.01 -29.75
CA ALA A 677 12.05 -3.29 -30.07
C ALA A 677 10.52 -3.18 -30.06
N GLY A 678 9.94 -2.49 -29.09
CA GLY A 678 8.49 -2.36 -28.96
C GLY A 678 7.85 -1.43 -29.98
N PHE A 679 8.53 -0.33 -30.33
CA PHE A 679 7.89 0.80 -31.01
C PHE A 679 8.59 1.21 -32.32
N GLY A 680 9.68 0.56 -32.72
CA GLY A 680 10.31 0.79 -34.02
C GLY A 680 10.62 2.26 -34.29
N ALA A 681 10.07 2.82 -35.37
CA ALA A 681 10.23 4.23 -35.73
C ALA A 681 9.73 5.20 -34.65
N ALA A 682 8.76 4.79 -33.82
CA ALA A 682 8.23 5.58 -32.72
C ALA A 682 9.06 5.46 -31.41
N ALA A 683 10.22 4.79 -31.42
CA ALA A 683 11.04 4.59 -30.22
C ALA A 683 11.44 5.91 -29.53
N LYS A 684 11.86 6.92 -30.29
CA LYS A 684 12.29 8.22 -29.73
C LYS A 684 11.15 8.97 -29.02
N PRO A 685 9.98 9.21 -29.64
CA PRO A 685 8.88 9.89 -28.96
C PRO A 685 8.32 9.08 -27.78
N VAL A 686 8.30 7.74 -27.86
CA VAL A 686 7.90 6.89 -26.72
C VAL A 686 8.91 6.99 -25.56
N ARG A 687 10.21 7.02 -25.86
CA ARG A 687 11.24 7.25 -24.84
C ARG A 687 11.04 8.61 -24.15
N ALA A 688 10.80 9.66 -24.93
CA ALA A 688 10.52 11.01 -24.41
C ALA A 688 9.26 11.04 -23.53
N PHE A 689 8.20 10.32 -23.92
CA PHE A 689 7.01 10.12 -23.10
C PHE A 689 7.33 9.47 -21.75
N LEU A 690 8.05 8.34 -21.74
CA LEU A 690 8.41 7.62 -20.50
C LEU A 690 9.29 8.48 -19.57
N ASP A 691 10.26 9.19 -20.13
CA ASP A 691 11.14 10.10 -19.38
C ASP A 691 10.34 11.29 -18.82
N ALA A 692 9.34 11.80 -19.54
CA ALA A 692 8.45 12.85 -19.04
C ALA A 692 7.59 12.38 -17.87
N VAL A 693 6.98 11.18 -17.98
CA VAL A 693 6.24 10.57 -16.86
C VAL A 693 7.15 10.38 -15.64
N GLU A 694 8.40 9.95 -15.83
CA GLU A 694 9.38 9.83 -14.74
C GLU A 694 9.63 11.17 -14.04
N ARG A 695 9.85 12.24 -14.81
CA ARG A 695 10.07 13.59 -14.27
C ARG A 695 8.86 14.09 -13.45
N PHE A 696 7.65 13.94 -13.97
CA PHE A 696 6.43 14.35 -13.25
C PHE A 696 6.20 13.51 -11.98
N THR A 697 6.44 12.20 -12.08
CA THR A 697 6.33 11.28 -10.94
C THR A 697 7.31 11.65 -9.83
N THR A 698 8.56 11.93 -10.20
CA THR A 698 9.63 12.34 -9.27
C THR A 698 9.29 13.68 -8.60
N SER A 699 8.89 14.68 -9.38
CA SER A 699 8.48 15.99 -8.85
C SER A 699 7.32 15.89 -7.85
N ALA A 700 6.32 15.05 -8.13
CA ALA A 700 5.23 14.79 -7.20
C ALA A 700 5.70 14.11 -5.90
N ALA A 701 6.68 13.21 -5.98
CA ALA A 701 7.24 12.52 -4.82
C ALA A 701 8.10 13.45 -3.95
N GLU A 702 8.86 14.35 -4.55
CA GLU A 702 9.60 15.41 -3.87
C GLU A 702 8.66 16.40 -3.17
N ALA A 703 7.55 16.78 -3.83
CA ALA A 703 6.52 17.61 -3.22
C ALA A 703 5.88 16.94 -1.99
N ASN A 704 5.70 15.61 -2.01
CA ASN A 704 5.27 14.85 -0.83
C ASN A 704 6.33 14.79 0.27
N ALA A 705 7.62 14.76 -0.08
CA ALA A 705 8.72 14.77 0.89
C ALA A 705 8.85 16.12 1.61
N ALA A 706 8.62 17.23 0.90
CA ALA A 706 8.65 18.58 1.47
C ALA A 706 7.45 18.90 2.37
N ASP A 707 6.36 18.13 2.28
CA ASP A 707 5.17 18.34 3.09
C ASP A 707 5.40 17.84 4.53
N VAL A 708 5.74 18.75 5.45
CA VAL A 708 6.08 18.51 6.88
C VAL A 708 4.86 18.07 7.72
N CYS A 709 3.82 17.50 7.09
CA CYS A 709 2.59 17.13 7.76
C CYS A 709 2.83 15.93 8.69
N ARG A 710 3.15 16.23 9.97
CA ARG A 710 3.45 15.25 11.04
C ARG A 710 2.27 14.35 11.42
N HIS A 711 1.09 14.55 10.81
CA HIS A 711 -0.13 13.79 11.09
C HIS A 711 -0.77 13.33 9.77
N MET A 712 -0.69 12.03 9.46
CA MET A 712 -1.35 11.44 8.29
C MET A 712 -2.83 11.13 8.59
N GLY A 713 -3.65 12.18 8.65
CA GLY A 713 -5.11 12.03 8.55
C GLY A 713 -5.53 11.50 7.18
N TRP A 714 -6.84 11.31 6.99
CA TRP A 714 -7.39 10.84 5.72
C TRP A 714 -7.31 11.90 4.61
N ALA A 715 -7.42 13.18 4.97
CA ALA A 715 -7.37 14.29 4.02
C ALA A 715 -5.96 14.49 3.45
N GLU A 716 -4.94 14.43 4.30
CA GLU A 716 -3.52 14.52 3.95
C GLU A 716 -3.11 13.36 3.06
N ARG A 717 -3.53 12.14 3.41
CA ARG A 717 -3.33 10.96 2.54
C ARG A 717 -3.95 11.16 1.17
N ARG A 718 -5.17 11.67 1.08
CA ARG A 718 -5.82 11.94 -0.20
C ARG A 718 -5.08 13.02 -0.99
N ARG A 719 -4.56 14.07 -0.33
CA ARG A 719 -3.72 15.09 -0.97
C ARG A 719 -2.43 14.49 -1.53
N HIS A 720 -1.70 13.69 -0.73
CA HIS A 720 -0.46 13.05 -1.16
C HIS A 720 -0.65 12.13 -2.35
N GLN A 721 -1.77 11.39 -2.38
CA GLN A 721 -2.15 10.60 -3.54
C GLN A 721 -2.38 11.49 -4.77
N ASN A 722 -3.16 12.56 -4.60
CA ASN A 722 -3.54 13.45 -5.70
C ASN A 722 -2.37 14.25 -6.31
N ARG A 723 -1.23 14.36 -5.62
CA ARG A 723 -0.04 15.09 -6.11
C ARG A 723 0.40 14.66 -7.51
N LEU A 724 0.37 13.37 -7.83
CA LEU A 724 0.73 12.93 -9.17
C LEU A 724 -0.14 13.60 -10.24
N LEU A 725 -1.45 13.65 -10.03
CA LEU A 725 -2.39 14.27 -10.97
C LEU A 725 -2.20 15.78 -11.10
N GLU A 726 -1.68 16.44 -10.06
CA GLU A 726 -1.38 17.88 -10.08
C GLU A 726 -0.11 18.19 -10.89
N HIS A 727 0.83 17.23 -10.97
CA HIS A 727 2.11 17.40 -11.64
C HIS A 727 2.15 16.84 -13.06
N LEU A 728 1.21 15.95 -13.44
CA LEU A 728 1.12 15.43 -14.80
C LEU A 728 0.70 16.53 -15.78
N ASP A 729 1.57 16.85 -16.73
CA ASP A 729 1.22 17.66 -17.90
C ASP A 729 0.67 16.74 -19.00
N PHE A 730 -0.64 16.64 -19.05
CA PHE A 730 -1.29 15.75 -20.00
C PHE A 730 -1.13 16.18 -21.45
N ASP A 731 -0.92 17.47 -21.72
CA ASP A 731 -0.83 17.99 -23.08
C ASP A 731 0.57 17.78 -23.65
N ALA A 732 1.61 17.96 -22.83
CA ALA A 732 2.97 17.55 -23.17
C ALA A 732 3.06 16.04 -23.46
N LEU A 733 2.42 15.21 -22.62
CA LEU A 733 2.39 13.76 -22.82
C LEU A 733 1.61 13.36 -24.10
N GLU A 734 0.51 14.05 -24.39
CA GLU A 734 -0.26 13.85 -25.63
C GLU A 734 0.54 14.22 -26.88
N ALA A 735 1.37 15.26 -26.81
CA ALA A 735 2.24 15.66 -27.91
C ALA A 735 3.24 14.55 -28.28
N PHE A 736 3.87 13.91 -27.28
CA PHE A 736 4.77 12.78 -27.52
C PHE A 736 4.05 11.58 -28.14
N LEU A 737 2.86 11.22 -27.63
CA LEU A 737 2.10 10.11 -28.21
C LEU A 737 1.57 10.43 -29.62
N SER A 738 1.26 11.69 -29.91
CA SER A 738 0.88 12.14 -31.26
C SER A 738 2.05 12.05 -32.24
N GLU A 739 3.26 12.41 -31.82
CA GLU A 739 4.47 12.20 -32.61
C GLU A 739 4.75 10.71 -32.81
N ALA A 740 4.60 9.89 -31.77
CA ALA A 740 4.75 8.45 -31.87
C ALA A 740 3.79 7.84 -32.89
N ARG A 741 2.51 8.25 -32.90
CA ARG A 741 1.52 7.79 -33.89
C ARG A 741 1.91 8.18 -35.31
N ARG A 742 2.39 9.41 -35.53
CA ARG A 742 2.87 9.84 -36.86
C ARG A 742 4.10 9.05 -37.31
N ALA A 743 5.02 8.75 -36.40
CA ALA A 743 6.21 7.97 -36.70
C ALA A 743 5.90 6.48 -36.99
N ALA A 744 4.81 5.96 -36.42
CA ALA A 744 4.36 4.58 -36.60
C ALA A 744 3.34 4.42 -37.74
N ASP A 745 3.18 5.42 -38.61
CA ASP A 745 2.20 5.36 -39.69
C ASP A 745 2.41 4.11 -40.57
N GLY A 746 1.33 3.36 -40.80
CA GLY A 746 1.35 2.08 -41.51
C GLY A 746 1.83 0.85 -40.72
N ASP A 747 2.20 0.98 -39.44
CA ASP A 747 2.55 -0.15 -38.55
C ASP A 747 1.45 -0.37 -37.49
N ASP A 748 0.45 -1.17 -37.84
CA ASP A 748 -0.71 -1.46 -36.98
C ASP A 748 -0.33 -2.08 -35.63
N GLU A 749 0.75 -2.87 -35.57
CA GLU A 749 1.21 -3.46 -34.30
C GLU A 749 1.72 -2.36 -33.37
N VAL A 750 2.62 -1.49 -33.87
CA VAL A 750 3.17 -0.37 -33.10
C VAL A 750 2.06 0.63 -32.73
N LEU A 751 1.15 0.94 -33.63
CA LEU A 751 -0.01 1.80 -33.34
C LEU A 751 -0.87 1.21 -32.21
N GLY A 752 -1.10 -0.10 -32.21
CA GLY A 752 -1.79 -0.77 -31.11
C GLY A 752 -1.04 -0.68 -29.77
N ARG A 753 0.30 -0.71 -29.78
CA ARG A 753 1.11 -0.55 -28.56
C ARG A 753 1.05 0.89 -28.05
N ILE A 754 1.09 1.87 -28.94
CA ILE A 754 0.90 3.29 -28.61
C ILE A 754 -0.51 3.53 -28.05
N ALA A 755 -1.54 2.88 -28.61
CA ALA A 755 -2.91 2.97 -28.11
C ALA A 755 -3.04 2.47 -26.65
N ARG A 756 -2.22 1.52 -26.21
CA ARG A 756 -2.16 1.09 -24.80
C ARG A 756 -1.62 2.18 -23.88
N LEU A 757 -0.58 2.88 -24.30
CA LEU A 757 -0.05 4.04 -23.56
C LEU A 757 -1.08 5.18 -23.51
N GLN A 758 -1.78 5.42 -24.63
CA GLN A 758 -2.88 6.39 -24.69
C GLN A 758 -4.01 6.02 -23.72
N PHE A 759 -4.40 4.75 -23.66
CA PHE A 759 -5.41 4.30 -22.72
C PHE A 759 -5.01 4.56 -21.25
N GLY A 760 -3.74 4.34 -20.90
CA GLY A 760 -3.20 4.71 -19.59
C GLY A 760 -3.29 6.21 -19.31
N MET A 761 -3.00 7.05 -20.30
CA MET A 761 -3.15 8.51 -20.25
C MET A 761 -4.60 8.94 -20.02
N ASP A 762 -5.55 8.32 -20.73
CA ASP A 762 -6.97 8.64 -20.62
C ASP A 762 -7.54 8.28 -19.24
N LEU A 763 -7.09 7.16 -18.65
CA LEU A 763 -7.38 6.82 -17.24
C LEU A 763 -6.86 7.90 -16.28
N GLY A 764 -5.67 8.45 -16.55
CA GLY A 764 -5.10 9.55 -15.79
C GLY A 764 -5.92 10.83 -15.90
N ARG A 765 -6.31 11.25 -17.11
CA ARG A 765 -7.17 12.43 -17.34
C ARG A 765 -8.51 12.28 -16.61
N PHE A 766 -9.11 11.10 -16.65
CA PHE A 766 -10.34 10.82 -15.92
C PHE A 766 -10.15 10.90 -14.40
N SER A 767 -9.07 10.32 -13.88
CA SER A 767 -8.70 10.42 -12.46
C SER A 767 -8.52 11.89 -12.03
N ALA A 768 -7.89 12.72 -12.86
CA ALA A 768 -7.74 14.16 -12.63
C ALA A 768 -9.09 14.89 -12.58
N ARG A 769 -9.99 14.66 -13.55
CA ARG A 769 -11.35 15.25 -13.54
C ARG A 769 -12.12 14.87 -12.29
N LYS A 770 -12.11 13.59 -11.92
CA LYS A 770 -12.86 13.07 -10.77
C LYS A 770 -12.32 13.55 -9.43
N ARG A 771 -10.98 13.63 -9.28
CA ARG A 771 -10.32 13.91 -7.98
C ARG A 771 -9.96 15.38 -7.78
N LEU A 772 -9.60 16.09 -8.84
CA LEU A 772 -9.20 17.50 -8.80
C LEU A 772 -10.30 18.45 -9.32
N GLY A 773 -11.33 17.91 -10.00
CA GLY A 773 -12.38 18.73 -10.61
C GLY A 773 -11.87 19.53 -11.81
N ARG A 774 -10.82 19.05 -12.51
CA ARG A 774 -10.22 19.76 -13.63
C ARG A 774 -9.98 18.88 -14.87
N PRO A 775 -10.35 19.39 -16.07
CA PRO A 775 -11.30 20.49 -16.26
C PRO A 775 -12.71 20.04 -15.86
N SER A 776 -13.34 20.75 -14.91
CA SER A 776 -14.66 20.47 -14.29
C SER A 776 -14.87 19.05 -13.72
N LYS A 777 -15.87 18.89 -12.83
CA LYS A 777 -16.37 17.55 -12.48
C LYS A 777 -17.11 16.96 -13.68
N PRO A 778 -16.92 15.67 -14.00
CA PRO A 778 -17.64 15.05 -15.11
C PRO A 778 -19.14 15.02 -14.83
N THR A 779 -19.92 15.29 -15.87
CA THR A 779 -21.36 15.01 -15.94
C THR A 779 -21.62 13.50 -15.96
N ALA A 780 -22.85 13.07 -15.67
CA ALA A 780 -23.21 11.65 -15.75
C ALA A 780 -22.99 11.06 -17.15
N ALA A 781 -23.20 11.86 -18.21
CA ALA A 781 -22.96 11.44 -19.59
C ALA A 781 -21.47 11.26 -19.90
N GLU A 782 -20.60 12.15 -19.40
CA GLU A 782 -19.15 12.02 -19.56
C GLU A 782 -18.58 10.84 -18.77
N ASP A 783 -19.10 10.59 -17.56
CA ASP A 783 -18.74 9.41 -16.76
C ASP A 783 -19.13 8.11 -17.49
N GLU A 784 -20.32 8.07 -18.10
CA GLU A 784 -20.79 6.91 -18.86
C GLU A 784 -19.98 6.72 -20.17
N ALA A 785 -19.69 7.80 -20.89
CA ALA A 785 -18.82 7.76 -22.07
C ALA A 785 -17.43 7.23 -21.74
N HIS A 786 -16.86 7.63 -20.59
CA HIS A 786 -15.57 7.11 -20.15
C HIS A 786 -15.61 5.63 -19.76
N ARG A 787 -16.67 5.20 -19.05
CA ARG A 787 -16.87 3.76 -18.75
C ARG A 787 -16.99 2.94 -20.02
N ARG A 788 -17.70 3.45 -21.02
CA ARG A 788 -17.82 2.81 -22.33
C ARG A 788 -16.47 2.75 -23.05
N MET A 789 -15.71 3.84 -23.07
CA MET A 789 -14.34 3.86 -23.62
C MET A 789 -13.45 2.80 -22.96
N ILE A 790 -13.51 2.66 -21.63
CA ILE A 790 -12.79 1.61 -20.89
C ILE A 790 -13.26 0.22 -21.31
N ALA A 791 -14.57 -0.03 -21.31
CA ALA A 791 -15.13 -1.32 -21.67
C ALA A 791 -14.76 -1.71 -23.11
N ASP A 792 -14.88 -0.79 -24.06
CA ASP A 792 -14.55 -1.00 -25.47
C ASP A 792 -13.05 -1.25 -25.68
N TYR A 793 -12.17 -0.59 -24.90
CA TYR A 793 -10.74 -0.89 -24.93
C TYR A 793 -10.43 -2.27 -24.32
N LEU A 794 -10.96 -2.57 -23.14
CA LEU A 794 -10.71 -3.84 -22.45
C LEU A 794 -11.34 -5.05 -23.14
N ALA A 795 -12.40 -4.87 -23.93
CA ALA A 795 -12.93 -5.91 -24.80
C ALA A 795 -11.92 -6.32 -25.90
N ARG A 796 -11.11 -5.37 -26.37
CA ARG A 796 -10.04 -5.60 -27.36
C ARG A 796 -8.74 -6.05 -26.73
N ASP A 797 -8.44 -5.54 -25.54
CA ASP A 797 -7.19 -5.81 -24.82
C ASP A 797 -7.43 -5.94 -23.30
N PRO A 798 -7.93 -7.10 -22.85
CA PRO A 798 -8.28 -7.33 -21.44
C PRO A 798 -7.04 -7.33 -20.52
N SER A 799 -5.84 -7.49 -21.09
CA SER A 799 -4.60 -7.52 -20.34
C SER A 799 -4.11 -6.14 -19.89
N ALA A 800 -4.66 -5.06 -20.46
CA ALA A 800 -4.19 -3.70 -20.21
C ALA A 800 -4.54 -3.17 -18.81
N PHE A 801 -5.71 -3.53 -18.27
CA PHE A 801 -6.16 -3.00 -16.98
C PHE A 801 -7.29 -3.84 -16.37
N ARG A 802 -7.46 -3.78 -15.04
CA ARG A 802 -8.53 -4.51 -14.34
C ARG A 802 -9.80 -3.68 -14.18
N ALA A 803 -10.84 -3.99 -14.95
CA ALA A 803 -12.12 -3.26 -14.96
C ALA A 803 -12.74 -3.05 -13.56
N SER A 804 -12.73 -4.09 -12.71
CA SER A 804 -13.28 -4.02 -11.34
C SER A 804 -12.65 -2.95 -10.44
N GLN A 805 -11.41 -2.51 -10.72
CA GLN A 805 -10.78 -1.42 -9.96
C GLN A 805 -11.44 -0.07 -10.20
N LEU A 806 -12.12 0.08 -11.33
CA LEU A 806 -12.87 1.28 -11.70
C LEU A 806 -14.34 1.20 -11.27
N GLY A 807 -14.73 0.13 -10.58
CA GLY A 807 -16.11 -0.13 -10.19
C GLY A 807 -17.02 -0.50 -11.37
N ILE A 808 -16.43 -0.89 -12.50
CA ILE A 808 -17.12 -1.42 -13.68
C ILE A 808 -17.29 -2.92 -13.45
N LYS A 809 -18.53 -3.39 -13.47
CA LYS A 809 -18.88 -4.80 -13.25
C LYS A 809 -18.50 -5.66 -14.44
#